data_AF-A0ABC9D4S5-F1
#
_entry.id   AF-A0ABC9D4S5-F1
#
_cell.length_a   1.000
_cell.length_b   1.000
_cell.length_c   1.000
_cell.angle_alpha   90.00
_cell.angle_beta   90.00
_cell.angle_gamma   90.00
#
_symmetry.space_group_name_H-M   'P 1'
#
loop_
_entity.id
_entity.type
_entity.pdbx_description
1 polymer ?
#
loop_
_entity_poly.entity_id
_entity_poly.type
_entity_poly.pdbx_seq_one_letter_code
_entity_poly.pdbx_strand_id
1 'polypeptide(L)'
;MPRGQGSSVSTREKPKVDQAVDSNEENRMHRRGAYLLLGLLIVFLHGSWSVYQIQFGNLPLPLDAKQAGKRGFSEASALEHVKYLTSLGPHPVGSDSLDLAIQYVYAVAEKIKKTAHWEVHVQLELFHTDIGANRLSEGLFKGKTLLYSDLKHVLLRVVPKYMPEAEENLILVSSHIDTVSTTEGAGDCSSCVGVMLELARGVAQWAHGFKSGVLFLFNTGEEEGLDGAHSFITQHHWRNSVRFAIDLEAMGISGKSTLFQGTDHWALESFAAVAKYPSAQIASQDAFNSGAIKSATDFQIYQEVAGLPGLDFAYTDTTSVYHTKNDKMKLLKPGSLQHNGDNMLAFLLHSAASRNFLKNAQEQKKENTEKNKAVFFDILGKYMVVYPQRLATMFHNSIILQSLLIWGTSLLMGGRPGLVSFGISCLSIILTLIFSICLPVVVAFILPHICPFPVPYVANPWLIIGLFGSPALLGAFIGQHIGFILLKRHLRHVYSRTKPNLPHNTREYVIDLEAERWIFKSGFIQWLIVLILGTYFKVGSSYIALIWLVSPAFAYGFLEATLSPVRLPKQLKVVTLVLGLVAPVVSSAGLAVRMADVIVGSVVRVDRNPGGLPDWLGNVIVAVAIAVVVCFMFVYLLSYVHISGDKRTLGLLLCIFFGCSLALVSSGIVPAFTEDVARPVNVVHVVDTTGMDDGNREPLSYISLFSNTPGKLTKELVDLGDEEFFCGRNMTTDFVTFTTKYGCWSYKESSSGWSKSEVPVLLVESDSVTDGARQTVISVDTKSSTRWSLGINKQEIDDFTVQVDSEKLVPLGGKSEVDGWHTIQFAGGKKSPTKFQLTVYWSNNATQTSRREAKEAADVPLLVKLRTDVNRVTPKVAEVLEKLPRWCAPFGKSTSPYTLAFLTGLRVNI
;
A
#
# COMPACT_ATOMS: atom_id res chain seq x y z
N MET A 1 4.79 101.18 -22.31
CA MET A 1 4.42 101.73 -23.65
C MET A 1 5.69 101.77 -24.49
N PRO A 2 5.67 101.45 -25.79
CA PRO A 2 4.57 101.47 -26.78
C PRO A 2 3.89 100.08 -26.90
N ARG A 3 2.62 99.82 -27.30
CA ARG A 3 1.56 100.40 -28.16
C ARG A 3 1.79 100.34 -29.69
N GLY A 4 1.10 99.38 -30.32
CA GLY A 4 0.71 99.31 -31.75
C GLY A 4 0.04 97.95 -32.03
N GLN A 5 -1.30 97.83 -31.90
CA GLN A 5 -2.33 97.66 -32.96
C GLN A 5 -2.16 96.36 -33.80
N GLY A 6 -3.03 95.34 -33.70
CA GLY A 6 -4.36 95.20 -34.37
C GLY A 6 -4.15 94.68 -35.81
N SER A 7 -4.72 93.61 -36.36
CA SER A 7 -6.03 92.95 -36.24
C SER A 7 -6.01 91.52 -36.81
N SER A 8 -7.05 90.74 -36.48
CA SER A 8 -7.41 89.36 -36.88
C SER A 8 -7.45 89.02 -38.38
N VAL A 9 -7.10 87.78 -38.75
CA VAL A 9 -7.90 86.85 -39.60
C VAL A 9 -7.56 85.40 -39.27
N SER A 10 -8.61 84.57 -39.21
CA SER A 10 -8.66 83.12 -39.00
C SER A 10 -7.92 82.29 -40.07
N THR A 11 -7.16 81.28 -39.65
CA THR A 11 -7.23 79.93 -40.25
C THR A 11 -6.83 78.85 -39.25
N ARG A 12 -7.65 77.80 -39.26
CA ARG A 12 -7.66 76.64 -38.38
C ARG A 12 -6.68 75.60 -38.93
N GLU A 13 -5.50 75.45 -38.34
CA GLU A 13 -4.63 74.30 -38.63
C GLU A 13 -4.75 73.25 -37.52
N LYS A 14 -5.13 72.05 -37.94
CA LYS A 14 -5.31 70.83 -37.15
C LYS A 14 -3.95 70.36 -36.61
N PRO A 15 -3.84 69.88 -35.36
CA PRO A 15 -2.73 69.01 -34.98
C PRO A 15 -2.87 67.68 -35.74
N LYS A 16 -1.75 67.22 -36.31
CA LYS A 16 -1.63 65.95 -37.03
C LYS A 16 -2.02 64.78 -36.13
N VAL A 17 -3.08 64.11 -36.60
CA VAL A 17 -3.47 62.71 -36.48
C VAL A 17 -2.32 61.73 -36.25
N ASP A 18 -2.48 60.94 -35.20
CA ASP A 18 -2.15 59.52 -35.01
C ASP A 18 -0.77 59.02 -35.46
N GLN A 19 0.16 58.95 -34.50
CA GLN A 19 1.00 57.75 -34.44
C GLN A 19 0.09 56.60 -34.02
N ALA A 20 -0.28 55.77 -34.99
CA ALA A 20 -0.81 54.43 -34.73
C ALA A 20 0.23 53.68 -33.89
N VAL A 21 0.03 53.63 -32.58
CA VAL A 21 0.63 52.60 -31.73
C VAL A 21 0.24 51.28 -32.36
N ASP A 22 1.25 50.53 -32.81
CA ASP A 22 1.04 49.26 -33.47
C ASP A 22 0.27 48.35 -32.51
N SER A 23 -0.99 48.04 -32.86
CA SER A 23 -1.87 47.18 -32.08
C SER A 23 -1.30 45.77 -31.81
N ASN A 24 -0.22 45.40 -32.51
CA ASN A 24 0.57 44.19 -32.24
C ASN A 24 1.55 44.33 -31.06
N GLU A 25 2.06 45.52 -30.73
CA GLU A 25 2.95 45.73 -29.59
C GLU A 25 2.17 45.72 -28.26
N GLU A 26 1.00 46.36 -28.18
CA GLU A 26 0.11 46.27 -27.01
C GLU A 26 -0.38 44.83 -26.77
N ASN A 27 -0.68 44.07 -27.83
CA ASN A 27 -1.05 42.66 -27.73
C ASN A 27 0.09 41.74 -27.26
N ARG A 28 1.36 42.13 -27.48
CA ARG A 28 2.54 41.43 -26.95
C ARG A 28 2.81 41.78 -25.48
N MET A 29 2.55 43.03 -25.06
CA MET A 29 2.77 43.49 -23.68
C MET A 29 1.95 42.75 -22.62
N HIS A 30 0.81 42.17 -23.00
CA HIS A 30 -0.13 41.54 -22.06
C HIS A 30 -0.04 40.00 -21.96
N ARG A 31 0.85 39.37 -22.73
CA ARG A 31 1.01 37.90 -22.73
C ARG A 31 2.17 37.48 -21.85
N ARG A 32 1.94 36.46 -21.02
CA ARG A 32 3.00 35.84 -20.20
C ARG A 32 3.97 35.08 -21.10
N GLY A 33 5.27 35.17 -20.78
CA GLY A 33 6.32 34.44 -21.51
C GLY A 33 6.32 32.95 -21.18
N ALA A 34 6.66 32.10 -22.16
CA ALA A 34 6.79 30.65 -21.98
C ALA A 34 7.78 30.27 -20.87
N TYR A 35 8.88 31.02 -20.77
CA TYR A 35 9.93 30.83 -19.75
C TYR A 35 9.40 30.95 -18.32
N LEU A 36 8.43 31.83 -18.07
CA LEU A 36 7.82 31.96 -16.74
C LEU A 36 7.03 30.71 -16.37
N LEU A 37 6.26 30.15 -17.31
CA LEU A 37 5.51 28.91 -17.08
C LEU A 37 6.43 27.73 -16.84
N LEU A 38 7.48 27.61 -17.66
CA LEU A 38 8.48 26.56 -17.50
C LEU A 38 9.18 26.70 -16.14
N GLY A 39 9.55 27.91 -15.75
CA GLY A 39 10.11 28.19 -14.43
C GLY A 39 9.19 27.78 -13.28
N LEU A 40 7.89 28.08 -13.37
CA LEU A 40 6.92 27.66 -12.35
C LEU A 40 6.75 26.14 -12.27
N LEU A 41 6.73 25.45 -13.42
CA LEU A 41 6.67 24.00 -13.47
C LEU A 41 7.92 23.36 -12.86
N ILE A 42 9.11 23.87 -13.20
CA ILE A 42 10.40 23.43 -12.65
C ILE A 42 10.41 23.63 -11.12
N VAL A 43 10.03 24.82 -10.64
CA VAL A 43 9.97 25.11 -9.20
C VAL A 43 8.98 24.18 -8.49
N PHE A 44 7.82 23.88 -9.09
CA PHE A 44 6.85 22.96 -8.52
C PHE A 44 7.39 21.53 -8.42
N LEU A 45 8.00 21.01 -9.50
CA LEU A 45 8.55 19.65 -9.55
C LEU A 45 9.76 19.48 -8.62
N HIS A 46 10.73 20.41 -8.68
CA HIS A 46 11.89 20.38 -7.77
C HIS A 46 11.49 20.65 -6.32
N GLY A 47 10.51 21.51 -6.07
CA GLY A 47 9.94 21.72 -4.75
C GLY A 47 9.30 20.45 -4.20
N SER A 48 8.49 19.76 -5.02
CA SER A 48 7.87 18.48 -4.67
C SER A 48 8.91 17.39 -4.35
N TRP A 49 9.95 17.29 -5.18
CA TRP A 49 11.06 16.37 -4.94
C TRP A 49 11.85 16.72 -3.67
N SER A 50 12.08 18.00 -3.41
CA SER A 50 12.76 18.46 -2.19
C SER A 50 11.95 18.14 -0.94
N VAL A 51 10.62 18.32 -0.98
CA VAL A 51 9.70 17.92 0.09
C VAL A 51 9.81 16.42 0.35
N TYR A 52 9.76 15.58 -0.70
CA TYR A 52 9.94 14.13 -0.58
C TYR A 52 11.28 13.78 0.07
N GLN A 53 12.40 14.37 -0.39
CA GLN A 53 13.73 14.08 0.15
C GLN A 53 13.86 14.49 1.62
N ILE A 54 13.33 15.66 1.99
CA ILE A 54 13.35 16.12 3.38
C ILE A 54 12.47 15.23 4.26
N GLN A 55 11.27 14.88 3.77
CA GLN A 55 10.26 14.15 4.53
C GLN A 55 10.59 12.66 4.69
N PHE A 56 11.02 11.99 3.62
CA PHE A 56 11.22 10.54 3.59
C PHE A 56 12.67 10.12 3.31
N GLY A 57 13.42 10.89 2.52
CA GLY A 57 14.80 10.55 2.15
C GLY A 57 15.85 10.76 3.24
N ASN A 58 15.63 11.73 4.14
CA ASN A 58 16.58 12.05 5.21
C ASN A 58 16.43 11.09 6.40
N LEU A 59 17.37 10.15 6.51
CA LEU A 59 17.52 9.24 7.65
C LEU A 59 18.49 9.83 8.71
N PRO A 60 18.31 9.50 10.00
CA PRO A 60 19.26 9.88 11.03
C PRO A 60 20.60 9.18 10.85
N LEU A 61 21.65 9.76 11.43
CA LEU A 61 22.97 9.13 11.44
C LEU A 61 22.93 7.86 12.30
N PRO A 62 23.40 6.71 11.78
CA PRO A 62 23.48 5.48 12.57
C PRO A 62 24.49 5.66 13.71
N LEU A 63 24.09 5.28 14.92
CA LEU A 63 24.96 5.34 16.10
C LEU A 63 25.64 3.99 16.34
N ASP A 64 26.88 4.06 16.83
CA ASP A 64 27.58 2.90 17.37
C ASP A 64 27.25 2.67 18.86
N ALA A 65 27.67 1.52 19.39
CA ALA A 65 27.40 1.13 20.78
C ALA A 65 28.02 2.10 21.82
N LYS A 66 29.12 2.77 21.49
CA LYS A 66 29.77 3.74 22.38
C LYS A 66 28.99 5.06 22.41
N GLN A 67 28.55 5.53 21.24
CA GLN A 67 27.75 6.74 21.08
C GLN A 67 26.37 6.59 21.73
N ALA A 68 25.70 5.45 21.53
CA ALA A 68 24.41 5.15 22.15
C ALA A 68 24.54 4.92 23.68
N GLY A 69 25.69 4.40 24.11
CA GLY A 69 25.94 4.00 25.49
C GLY A 69 24.98 2.90 25.96
N LYS A 70 24.87 2.72 27.28
CA LYS A 70 24.00 1.67 27.85
C LYS A 70 22.51 1.96 27.68
N ARG A 71 22.12 3.22 27.51
CA ARG A 71 20.72 3.68 27.64
C ARG A 71 20.08 4.18 26.35
N GLY A 72 20.86 4.51 25.32
CA GLY A 72 20.37 4.87 24.00
C GLY A 72 20.22 3.65 23.08
N PHE A 73 19.77 3.88 21.85
CA PHE A 73 19.66 2.87 20.80
C PHE A 73 20.88 2.92 19.86
N SER A 74 21.48 1.76 19.56
CA SER A 74 22.62 1.60 18.66
C SER A 74 22.21 0.84 17.40
N GLU A 75 22.16 1.51 16.25
CA GLU A 75 21.95 0.82 14.98
C GLU A 75 23.06 -0.20 14.69
N ALA A 76 24.31 0.08 15.05
CA ALA A 76 25.39 -0.89 14.84
C ALA A 76 25.13 -2.22 15.57
N SER A 77 24.58 -2.16 16.79
CA SER A 77 24.24 -3.34 17.59
C SER A 77 23.00 -4.05 17.05
N ALA A 78 21.96 -3.30 16.67
CA ALA A 78 20.80 -3.88 16.01
C ALA A 78 21.18 -4.60 14.71
N LEU A 79 22.07 -3.99 13.91
CA LEU A 79 22.53 -4.52 12.62
C LEU A 79 23.34 -5.83 12.77
N GLU A 80 24.02 -6.05 13.89
CA GLU A 80 24.68 -7.34 14.17
C GLU A 80 23.67 -8.48 14.30
N HIS A 81 22.50 -8.21 14.91
CA HIS A 81 21.41 -9.17 15.00
C HIS A 81 20.83 -9.47 13.61
N VAL A 82 20.56 -8.44 12.81
CA VAL A 82 20.06 -8.61 11.43
C VAL A 82 21.04 -9.44 10.59
N LYS A 83 22.34 -9.14 10.66
CA LYS A 83 23.38 -9.89 9.95
C LYS A 83 23.43 -11.36 10.36
N TYR A 84 23.27 -11.66 11.64
CA TYR A 84 23.23 -13.04 12.09
C TYR A 84 22.01 -13.77 11.53
N LEU A 85 20.81 -13.21 11.68
CA LEU A 85 19.57 -13.84 11.24
C LEU A 85 19.57 -14.09 9.73
N THR A 86 19.93 -13.07 8.94
CA THR A 86 20.04 -13.19 7.47
C THR A 86 21.10 -14.21 7.04
N SER A 87 22.19 -14.39 7.79
CA SER A 87 23.22 -15.38 7.47
C SER A 87 22.76 -16.85 7.58
N LEU A 88 21.63 -17.10 8.26
CA LEU A 88 20.99 -18.42 8.32
C LEU A 88 20.27 -18.79 7.01
N GLY A 89 20.13 -17.83 6.09
CA GLY A 89 19.27 -17.95 4.91
C GLY A 89 17.78 -17.90 5.27
N PRO A 90 16.88 -18.32 4.37
CA PRO A 90 15.46 -18.40 4.66
C PRO A 90 15.17 -19.30 5.86
N HIS A 91 14.35 -18.80 6.78
CA HIS A 91 13.97 -19.49 8.00
C HIS A 91 12.43 -19.50 8.19
N PRO A 92 11.69 -20.12 7.25
CA PRO A 92 10.24 -20.29 7.37
C PRO A 92 9.87 -21.26 8.50
N VAL A 93 8.58 -21.26 8.87
CA VAL A 93 8.00 -22.21 9.84
C VAL A 93 8.37 -23.65 9.49
N GLY A 94 8.82 -24.41 10.50
CA GLY A 94 9.23 -25.81 10.37
C GLY A 94 10.67 -26.04 9.89
N SER A 95 11.42 -25.00 9.51
CA SER A 95 12.83 -25.13 9.08
C SER A 95 13.82 -25.29 10.24
N ASP A 96 14.99 -25.89 9.96
CA ASP A 96 16.13 -25.91 10.90
C ASP A 96 16.67 -24.51 11.19
N SER A 97 16.71 -23.65 10.15
CA SER A 97 17.19 -22.28 10.29
C SER A 97 16.32 -21.46 11.26
N LEU A 98 15.00 -21.70 11.31
CA LEU A 98 14.12 -21.03 12.28
C LEU A 98 14.44 -21.47 13.72
N ASP A 99 14.69 -22.75 13.98
CA ASP A 99 15.12 -23.22 15.30
C ASP A 99 16.43 -22.54 15.75
N LEU A 100 17.38 -22.35 14.82
CA LEU A 100 18.64 -21.62 15.09
C LEU A 100 18.39 -20.12 15.35
N ALA A 101 17.49 -19.50 14.60
CA ALA A 101 17.11 -18.10 14.79
C ALA A 101 16.47 -17.87 16.18
N ILE A 102 15.54 -18.74 16.58
CA ILE A 102 14.91 -18.71 17.91
C ILE A 102 15.94 -18.89 19.02
N GLN A 103 16.87 -19.85 18.87
CA GLN A 103 17.94 -20.05 19.85
C GLN A 103 18.84 -18.81 20.00
N TYR A 104 19.16 -18.15 18.88
CA TYR A 104 19.92 -16.92 18.88
C TYR A 104 19.17 -15.79 19.62
N VAL A 105 17.92 -15.54 19.25
CA VAL A 105 17.07 -14.51 19.88
C VAL A 105 16.93 -14.78 21.38
N TYR A 106 16.71 -16.03 21.78
CA TYR A 106 16.64 -16.43 23.19
C TYR A 106 17.96 -16.16 23.93
N ALA A 107 19.11 -16.52 23.33
CA ALA A 107 20.42 -16.29 23.93
C ALA A 107 20.74 -14.79 24.10
N VAL A 108 20.38 -13.96 23.12
CA VAL A 108 20.53 -12.50 23.24
C VAL A 108 19.59 -11.95 24.33
N ALA A 109 18.34 -12.39 24.37
CA ALA A 109 17.38 -12.02 25.40
C ALA A 109 17.86 -12.42 26.81
N GLU A 110 18.50 -13.60 26.94
CA GLU A 110 19.09 -14.05 28.21
C GLU A 110 20.25 -13.14 28.64
N LYS A 111 21.09 -12.69 27.69
CA LYS A 111 22.15 -11.70 27.95
C LYS A 111 21.56 -10.35 28.40
N ILE A 112 20.46 -9.90 27.79
CA ILE A 112 19.76 -8.67 28.21
C ILE A 112 19.26 -8.83 29.65
N LYS A 113 18.63 -9.96 29.98
CA LYS A 113 18.20 -10.28 31.35
C LYS A 113 19.36 -10.22 32.35
N LYS A 114 20.52 -10.80 32.02
CA LYS A 114 21.72 -10.82 32.89
C LYS A 114 22.35 -9.44 33.08
N THR A 115 22.19 -8.53 32.12
CA THR A 115 22.82 -7.20 32.11
C THR A 115 21.86 -6.07 32.46
N ALA A 116 20.60 -6.38 32.76
CA ALA A 116 19.57 -5.43 33.15
C ALA A 116 19.95 -4.60 34.39
N HIS A 117 19.34 -3.43 34.53
CA HIS A 117 19.54 -2.60 35.72
C HIS A 117 19.09 -3.36 36.99
N TRP A 118 19.81 -3.19 38.09
CA TRP A 118 19.61 -3.99 39.31
C TRP A 118 18.22 -3.84 39.95
N GLU A 119 17.51 -2.74 39.70
CA GLU A 119 16.11 -2.50 40.12
C GLU A 119 15.05 -2.99 39.12
N VAL A 120 15.47 -3.55 37.98
CA VAL A 120 14.58 -4.07 36.94
C VAL A 120 14.53 -5.58 37.04
N HIS A 121 13.33 -6.14 36.92
CA HIS A 121 13.10 -7.57 36.82
C HIS A 121 12.81 -7.90 35.35
N VAL A 122 13.61 -8.80 34.79
CA VAL A 122 13.45 -9.27 33.41
C VAL A 122 13.15 -10.77 33.44
N GLN A 123 12.00 -11.15 32.91
CA GLN A 123 11.55 -12.53 32.76
C GLN A 123 11.64 -12.94 31.29
N LEU A 124 12.16 -14.13 31.06
CA LEU A 124 12.37 -14.68 29.72
C LEU A 124 11.70 -16.05 29.68
N GLU A 125 10.81 -16.24 28.71
CA GLU A 125 10.11 -17.49 28.48
C GLU A 125 10.25 -17.90 27.01
N LEU A 126 10.47 -19.20 26.78
CA LEU A 126 10.31 -19.82 25.47
C LEU A 126 8.91 -20.42 25.47
N PHE A 127 7.98 -19.75 24.80
CA PHE A 127 6.59 -20.18 24.74
C PHE A 127 6.41 -21.14 23.57
N HIS A 128 5.91 -22.34 23.87
CA HIS A 128 5.55 -23.35 22.89
C HIS A 128 4.02 -23.44 22.80
N THR A 129 3.48 -23.39 21.59
CA THR A 129 2.04 -23.30 21.36
C THR A 129 1.42 -24.67 21.12
N ASP A 130 0.25 -24.88 21.68
CA ASP A 130 -0.62 -25.98 21.28
C ASP A 130 -1.29 -25.68 19.93
N ILE A 131 -1.93 -26.71 19.37
CA ILE A 131 -2.66 -26.58 18.11
C ILE A 131 -3.79 -25.56 18.22
N GLY A 132 -4.01 -24.75 17.17
CA GLY A 132 -5.02 -23.71 17.19
C GLY A 132 -5.59 -23.37 15.81
N ALA A 133 -6.69 -22.61 15.83
CA ALA A 133 -7.39 -22.19 14.63
C ALA A 133 -7.71 -20.69 14.67
N ASN A 134 -7.15 -19.95 13.72
CA ASN A 134 -7.39 -18.53 13.49
C ASN A 134 -8.42 -18.34 12.36
N ARG A 135 -9.45 -17.52 12.63
CA ARG A 135 -10.53 -17.20 11.69
C ARG A 135 -10.82 -15.71 11.75
N LEU A 136 -10.27 -14.98 10.79
CA LEU A 136 -10.50 -13.55 10.64
C LEU A 136 -11.72 -13.30 9.76
N SER A 137 -12.51 -12.32 10.17
CA SER A 137 -13.78 -11.94 9.56
C SER A 137 -13.61 -10.91 8.43
N GLU A 138 -12.50 -10.18 8.44
CA GLU A 138 -12.19 -9.09 7.52
C GLU A 138 -10.84 -9.26 6.80
N GLY A 139 -10.61 -8.44 5.78
CA GLY A 139 -9.31 -8.34 5.12
C GLY A 139 -8.92 -9.54 4.23
N LEU A 140 -7.61 -9.81 4.17
CA LEU A 140 -6.97 -10.77 3.26
C LEU A 140 -7.38 -12.23 3.54
N PHE A 141 -7.75 -12.54 4.78
CA PHE A 141 -8.00 -13.89 5.27
C PHE A 141 -9.49 -14.27 5.33
N LYS A 142 -10.38 -13.38 4.89
CA LYS A 142 -11.80 -13.70 4.73
C LYS A 142 -11.99 -14.93 3.84
N GLY A 143 -12.84 -15.85 4.26
CA GLY A 143 -13.08 -17.12 3.57
C GLY A 143 -12.05 -18.22 3.88
N LYS A 144 -11.14 -17.98 4.83
CA LYS A 144 -10.13 -18.95 5.24
C LYS A 144 -10.22 -19.33 6.72
N THR A 145 -9.74 -20.53 7.01
CA THR A 145 -9.38 -20.96 8.37
C THR A 145 -7.88 -21.26 8.39
N LEU A 146 -7.14 -20.58 9.25
CA LEU A 146 -5.70 -20.76 9.38
C LEU A 146 -5.44 -21.64 10.61
N LEU A 147 -4.72 -22.72 10.43
CA LEU A 147 -4.42 -23.71 11.45
C LEU A 147 -2.92 -23.73 11.69
N TYR A 148 -2.52 -23.90 12.94
CA TYR A 148 -1.12 -23.93 13.30
C TYR A 148 -0.88 -24.89 14.46
N SER A 149 0.34 -25.38 14.59
CA SER A 149 0.79 -26.23 15.70
C SER A 149 2.31 -26.15 15.86
N ASP A 150 2.81 -26.50 17.04
CA ASP A 150 4.26 -26.58 17.33
C ASP A 150 5.03 -25.28 17.00
N LEU A 151 4.40 -24.11 17.19
CA LEU A 151 5.09 -22.83 17.07
C LEU A 151 5.85 -22.52 18.36
N LYS A 152 6.95 -21.77 18.24
CA LYS A 152 7.83 -21.42 19.35
C LYS A 152 8.11 -19.92 19.29
N HIS A 153 7.89 -19.24 20.40
CA HIS A 153 8.06 -17.80 20.51
C HIS A 153 9.01 -17.45 21.66
N VAL A 154 9.76 -16.36 21.52
CA VAL A 154 10.59 -15.83 22.60
C VAL A 154 9.89 -14.64 23.21
N LEU A 155 9.62 -14.70 24.51
CA LEU A 155 8.95 -13.63 25.25
C LEU A 155 9.91 -13.05 26.29
N LEU A 156 10.07 -11.72 26.28
CA LEU A 156 10.89 -11.01 27.24
C LEU A 156 10.05 -9.92 27.93
N ARG A 157 9.68 -10.16 29.19
CA ARG A 157 8.91 -9.23 30.02
C ARG A 157 9.84 -8.41 30.90
N VAL A 158 9.79 -7.09 30.77
CA VAL A 158 10.62 -6.13 31.50
C VAL A 158 9.74 -5.27 32.41
N VAL A 159 9.93 -5.40 33.72
CA VAL A 159 9.11 -4.71 34.75
C VAL A 159 10.00 -4.14 35.88
N PRO A 160 9.57 -3.05 36.54
CA PRO A 160 10.21 -2.57 37.78
C PRO A 160 10.04 -3.57 38.94
N LYS A 161 11.09 -3.83 39.73
CA LYS A 161 11.02 -4.75 40.89
C LYS A 161 10.03 -4.31 41.99
N TYR A 162 9.91 -3.00 42.20
CA TYR A 162 9.17 -2.44 43.33
C TYR A 162 7.79 -1.89 42.95
N MET A 163 7.20 -2.37 41.85
CA MET A 163 5.86 -1.95 41.42
C MET A 163 5.08 -3.11 40.79
N PRO A 164 4.44 -3.95 41.62
CA PRO A 164 3.71 -5.14 41.16
C PRO A 164 2.60 -4.84 40.15
N GLU A 165 1.95 -3.67 40.26
CA GLU A 165 0.91 -3.21 39.32
C GLU A 165 1.38 -3.17 37.85
N ALA A 166 2.69 -3.00 37.64
CA ALA A 166 3.27 -2.99 36.29
C ALA A 166 3.23 -4.38 35.62
N GLU A 167 3.14 -5.46 36.39
CA GLU A 167 3.00 -6.83 35.84
C GLU A 167 1.60 -7.12 35.28
N GLU A 168 0.60 -6.38 35.75
CA GLU A 168 -0.80 -6.49 35.31
C GLU A 168 -1.15 -5.55 34.15
N ASN A 169 -0.19 -4.69 33.76
CA ASN A 169 -0.37 -3.65 32.76
C ASN A 169 0.86 -3.57 31.84
N LEU A 170 0.79 -4.29 30.73
CA LEU A 170 1.88 -4.46 29.78
C LEU A 170 1.61 -3.72 28.47
N ILE A 171 2.66 -3.06 27.97
CA ILE A 171 2.79 -2.62 26.58
C ILE A 171 3.43 -3.78 25.81
N LEU A 172 2.71 -4.34 24.84
CA LEU A 172 3.23 -5.36 23.95
C LEU A 172 4.00 -4.67 22.80
N VAL A 173 5.22 -5.12 22.54
CA VAL A 173 5.99 -4.82 21.33
C VAL A 173 6.16 -6.15 20.60
N SER A 174 5.62 -6.26 19.39
CA SER A 174 5.59 -7.48 18.59
C SER A 174 6.36 -7.32 17.28
N SER A 175 6.96 -8.42 16.85
CA SER A 175 7.44 -8.67 15.49
C SER A 175 7.74 -10.16 15.34
N HIS A 176 7.98 -10.61 14.10
CA HIS A 176 8.14 -12.01 13.76
C HIS A 176 9.59 -12.38 13.41
N ILE A 177 9.99 -13.58 13.82
CA ILE A 177 11.33 -14.12 13.55
C ILE A 177 11.36 -14.86 12.22
N ASP A 178 10.27 -15.51 11.83
CA ASP A 178 10.21 -16.29 10.60
C ASP A 178 10.23 -15.40 9.35
N THR A 179 10.60 -16.00 8.23
CA THR A 179 10.60 -15.38 6.91
C THR A 179 9.72 -16.18 5.96
N VAL A 180 9.28 -15.60 4.84
CA VAL A 180 8.87 -16.44 3.70
C VAL A 180 9.99 -17.40 3.29
N SER A 181 9.60 -18.50 2.64
CA SER A 181 10.52 -19.60 2.28
C SER A 181 11.60 -19.26 1.25
N THR A 182 11.54 -18.09 0.60
CA THR A 182 12.42 -17.72 -0.51
C THR A 182 13.46 -16.65 -0.19
N THR A 183 13.36 -16.00 0.97
CA THR A 183 14.19 -14.84 1.31
C THR A 183 14.87 -14.98 2.66
N GLU A 184 16.01 -14.31 2.83
CA GLU A 184 16.70 -14.18 4.12
C GLU A 184 16.04 -13.18 5.06
N GLY A 185 15.09 -12.37 4.56
CA GLY A 185 14.21 -11.52 5.37
C GLY A 185 14.93 -10.34 6.01
N ALA A 186 15.86 -9.71 5.29
CA ALA A 186 16.68 -8.64 5.86
C ALA A 186 15.84 -7.43 6.29
N GLY A 187 14.87 -7.03 5.46
CA GLY A 187 13.83 -6.09 5.83
C GLY A 187 12.76 -6.77 6.67
N ASP A 188 12.26 -7.90 6.18
CA ASP A 188 11.02 -8.58 6.59
C ASP A 188 11.28 -9.96 7.25
N CYS A 189 11.36 -10.05 8.59
CA CYS A 189 11.47 -8.93 9.54
C CYS A 189 12.72 -9.05 10.43
N SER A 190 13.85 -9.57 9.89
CA SER A 190 15.12 -9.59 10.64
C SER A 190 15.53 -8.21 11.14
N SER A 191 15.23 -7.16 10.36
CA SER A 191 15.45 -5.75 10.77
C SER A 191 14.64 -5.37 12.01
N CYS A 192 13.41 -5.84 12.09
CA CYS A 192 12.43 -5.55 13.14
C CYS A 192 12.83 -6.29 14.43
N VAL A 193 13.20 -7.57 14.33
CA VAL A 193 13.76 -8.35 15.43
C VAL A 193 15.05 -7.72 15.97
N GLY A 194 15.95 -7.28 15.08
CA GLY A 194 17.18 -6.58 15.47
C GLY A 194 16.90 -5.28 16.23
N VAL A 195 15.93 -4.48 15.76
CA VAL A 195 15.46 -3.28 16.46
C VAL A 195 14.86 -3.65 17.82
N MET A 196 13.99 -4.65 17.90
CA MET A 196 13.35 -5.06 19.15
C MET A 196 14.35 -5.57 20.21
N LEU A 197 15.37 -6.33 19.82
CA LEU A 197 16.43 -6.77 20.73
C LEU A 197 17.21 -5.58 21.31
N GLU A 198 17.54 -4.59 20.48
CA GLU A 198 18.25 -3.40 20.92
C GLU A 198 17.35 -2.46 21.75
N LEU A 199 16.05 -2.37 21.44
CA LEU A 199 15.04 -1.69 22.26
C LEU A 199 14.93 -2.35 23.63
N ALA A 200 14.83 -3.68 23.69
CA ALA A 200 14.77 -4.44 24.94
C ALA A 200 16.01 -4.21 25.79
N ARG A 201 17.20 -4.18 25.17
CA ARG A 201 18.47 -3.84 25.85
C ARG A 201 18.42 -2.46 26.48
N GLY A 202 17.93 -1.45 25.76
CA GLY A 202 17.77 -0.08 26.26
C GLY A 202 16.72 0.03 27.38
N VAL A 203 15.54 -0.54 27.16
CA VAL A 203 14.41 -0.54 28.12
C VAL A 203 14.79 -1.22 29.44
N ALA A 204 15.53 -2.33 29.40
CA ALA A 204 16.04 -3.02 30.59
C ALA A 204 16.96 -2.16 31.48
N GLN A 205 17.48 -1.03 30.96
CA GLN A 205 18.27 -0.07 31.74
C GLN A 205 17.43 1.07 32.34
N TRP A 206 16.21 1.29 31.86
CA TRP A 206 15.33 2.40 32.24
C TRP A 206 14.09 1.99 33.05
N ALA A 207 13.67 0.73 32.97
CA ALA A 207 12.36 0.30 33.46
C ALA A 207 12.12 0.45 34.98
N HIS A 208 13.13 0.80 35.77
CA HIS A 208 13.00 1.05 37.21
C HIS A 208 12.01 2.17 37.54
N GLY A 209 11.82 3.14 36.63
CA GLY A 209 10.85 4.23 36.79
C GLY A 209 9.44 3.97 36.23
N PHE A 210 9.21 2.82 35.59
CA PHE A 210 7.98 2.57 34.83
C PHE A 210 6.76 2.31 35.72
N LYS A 211 5.58 2.62 35.20
CA LYS A 211 4.24 2.33 35.75
C LYS A 211 3.56 1.16 35.03
N SER A 212 3.97 0.87 33.80
CA SER A 212 3.56 -0.28 33.01
C SER A 212 4.79 -1.08 32.59
N GLY A 213 4.68 -2.41 32.58
CA GLY A 213 5.72 -3.27 32.02
C GLY A 213 5.77 -3.19 30.51
N VAL A 214 6.88 -3.63 29.93
CA VAL A 214 7.02 -3.82 28.48
C VAL A 214 7.25 -5.30 28.21
N LEU A 215 6.43 -5.88 27.33
CA LEU A 215 6.54 -7.25 26.87
C LEU A 215 7.01 -7.24 25.42
N PHE A 216 8.19 -7.79 25.16
CA PHE A 216 8.66 -8.04 23.80
C PHE A 216 8.26 -9.46 23.41
N LEU A 217 7.47 -9.59 22.34
CA LEU A 217 7.08 -10.85 21.74
C LEU A 217 7.79 -10.99 20.40
N PHE A 218 8.76 -11.89 20.36
CA PHE A 218 9.38 -12.33 19.11
C PHE A 218 8.65 -13.61 18.70
N ASN A 219 7.60 -13.43 17.89
CA ASN A 219 6.74 -14.54 17.49
C ASN A 219 7.29 -15.25 16.23
N THR A 220 6.57 -16.28 15.80
CA THR A 220 6.83 -17.02 14.56
C THR A 220 5.51 -17.38 13.90
N GLY A 221 5.46 -17.51 12.59
CA GLY A 221 4.27 -17.87 11.84
C GLY A 221 3.43 -16.68 11.41
N GLU A 222 4.01 -15.47 11.36
CA GLU A 222 3.36 -14.32 10.72
C GLU A 222 3.15 -14.60 9.24
N GLU A 223 4.21 -15.09 8.59
CA GLU A 223 4.31 -15.26 7.13
C GLU A 223 3.40 -16.35 6.58
N GLU A 224 2.86 -17.17 7.47
CA GLU A 224 1.91 -18.25 7.20
C GLU A 224 0.46 -17.88 7.55
N GLY A 225 0.21 -16.69 8.12
CA GLY A 225 -1.15 -16.21 8.39
C GLY A 225 -1.38 -15.50 9.73
N LEU A 226 -0.38 -14.79 10.26
CA LEU A 226 -0.45 -14.10 11.57
C LEU A 226 -0.67 -15.06 12.76
N ASP A 227 -0.28 -16.33 12.58
CA ASP A 227 -0.59 -17.41 13.51
C ASP A 227 0.24 -17.28 14.81
N GLY A 228 1.41 -16.64 14.73
CA GLY A 228 2.24 -16.30 15.88
C GLY A 228 1.58 -15.34 16.85
N ALA A 229 1.04 -14.22 16.36
CA ALA A 229 0.29 -13.29 17.20
C ALA A 229 -0.99 -13.94 17.74
N HIS A 230 -1.69 -14.72 16.92
CA HIS A 230 -2.94 -15.37 17.31
C HIS A 230 -2.71 -16.38 18.43
N SER A 231 -1.72 -17.25 18.31
CA SER A 231 -1.40 -18.25 19.33
C SER A 231 -1.03 -17.58 20.67
N PHE A 232 -0.24 -16.51 20.66
CA PHE A 232 0.08 -15.75 21.87
C PHE A 232 -1.19 -15.21 22.56
N ILE A 233 -2.05 -14.52 21.81
CA ILE A 233 -3.22 -13.88 22.40
C ILE A 233 -4.33 -14.89 22.78
N THR A 234 -4.28 -16.11 22.27
CA THR A 234 -5.29 -17.14 22.58
C THR A 234 -4.84 -18.14 23.64
N GLN A 235 -3.54 -18.30 23.87
CA GLN A 235 -3.00 -19.38 24.71
C GLN A 235 -2.09 -18.89 25.85
N HIS A 236 -1.27 -17.85 25.63
CA HIS A 236 -0.26 -17.45 26.63
C HIS A 236 -0.88 -16.77 27.86
N HIS A 237 -0.37 -17.05 29.06
CA HIS A 237 -0.95 -16.52 30.30
C HIS A 237 -0.75 -15.00 30.49
N TRP A 238 0.36 -14.42 29.99
CA TRP A 238 0.59 -12.96 30.05
C TRP A 238 -0.33 -12.12 29.17
N ARG A 239 -1.09 -12.72 28.24
CA ARG A 239 -2.02 -11.98 27.37
C ARG A 239 -3.01 -11.11 28.14
N ASN A 240 -3.43 -11.56 29.33
CA ASN A 240 -4.45 -10.90 30.14
C ASN A 240 -3.96 -9.58 30.73
N SER A 241 -2.64 -9.43 30.86
CA SER A 241 -1.98 -8.21 31.33
C SER A 241 -1.71 -7.20 30.21
N VAL A 242 -1.83 -7.59 28.94
CA VAL A 242 -1.61 -6.68 27.81
C VAL A 242 -2.73 -5.66 27.74
N ARG A 243 -2.36 -4.37 27.59
CA ARG A 243 -3.29 -3.24 27.49
C ARG A 243 -3.16 -2.48 26.18
N PHE A 244 -2.06 -2.67 25.46
CA PHE A 244 -1.75 -1.95 24.23
C PHE A 244 -0.75 -2.75 23.41
N ALA A 245 -0.89 -2.73 22.09
CA ALA A 245 0.02 -3.40 21.16
C ALA A 245 0.77 -2.40 20.27
N ILE A 246 2.04 -2.67 20.07
CA ILE A 246 2.88 -2.02 19.08
C ILE A 246 3.39 -3.12 18.16
N ASP A 247 3.16 -2.96 16.87
CA ASP A 247 3.63 -3.89 15.85
C ASP A 247 4.73 -3.24 15.03
N LEU A 248 5.83 -3.95 14.82
CA LEU A 248 6.98 -3.49 14.04
C LEU A 248 7.16 -4.41 12.83
N GLU A 249 6.93 -3.83 11.66
CA GLU A 249 6.77 -4.55 10.39
C GLU A 249 7.64 -3.96 9.25
N ALA A 250 7.69 -4.67 8.12
CA ALA A 250 8.38 -4.28 6.91
C ALA A 250 7.60 -4.68 5.64
N MET A 251 6.89 -3.72 5.02
CA MET A 251 6.28 -3.89 3.68
C MET A 251 7.24 -3.55 2.53
N GLY A 252 8.53 -3.48 2.84
CA GLY A 252 9.65 -3.01 2.05
C GLY A 252 10.90 -3.08 2.92
N ILE A 253 12.07 -2.85 2.34
CA ILE A 253 13.32 -3.24 3.02
C ILE A 253 13.91 -2.17 3.94
N SER A 254 13.61 -0.88 3.71
CA SER A 254 14.28 0.20 4.43
C SER A 254 13.48 1.52 4.44
N GLY A 255 14.18 2.62 4.68
CA GLY A 255 13.60 3.95 4.81
C GLY A 255 13.16 4.27 6.23
N LYS A 256 12.27 5.25 6.37
CA LYS A 256 11.66 5.59 7.65
C LYS A 256 10.57 4.60 8.00
N SER A 257 10.71 3.91 9.13
CA SER A 257 9.59 3.15 9.71
C SER A 257 8.45 4.12 10.02
N THR A 258 7.31 3.91 9.35
CA THR A 258 6.22 4.88 9.29
C THR A 258 5.01 4.33 9.99
N LEU A 259 4.43 5.11 10.90
CA LEU A 259 3.14 4.81 11.50
C LEU A 259 2.06 4.87 10.42
N PHE A 260 1.48 3.71 10.11
CA PHE A 260 0.47 3.58 9.06
C PHE A 260 -0.87 3.06 9.58
N GLN A 261 -0.95 2.56 10.83
CA GLN A 261 -2.20 2.34 11.54
C GLN A 261 -2.09 2.77 13.01
N GLY A 262 -3.11 3.44 13.55
CA GLY A 262 -3.17 3.84 14.95
C GLY A 262 -4.61 3.99 15.45
N THR A 263 -4.89 3.40 16.62
CA THR A 263 -6.26 3.30 17.17
C THR A 263 -6.47 4.04 18.50
N ASP A 264 -5.40 4.57 19.10
CA ASP A 264 -5.48 5.31 20.36
C ASP A 264 -4.98 6.75 20.21
N HIS A 265 -5.88 7.70 20.49
CA HIS A 265 -5.57 9.12 20.37
C HIS A 265 -4.46 9.57 21.33
N TRP A 266 -4.47 9.11 22.58
CA TRP A 266 -3.46 9.49 23.56
C TRP A 266 -2.07 8.97 23.17
N ALA A 267 -1.98 7.74 22.66
CA ALA A 267 -0.75 7.15 22.17
C ALA A 267 -0.21 7.91 20.95
N LEU A 268 -1.09 8.32 20.04
CA LEU A 268 -0.72 9.16 18.90
C LEU A 268 -0.15 10.51 19.36
N GLU A 269 -0.81 11.20 20.30
CA GLU A 269 -0.30 12.45 20.89
C GLU A 269 1.03 12.24 21.63
N SER A 270 1.15 11.13 22.35
CA SER A 270 2.37 10.78 23.10
C SER A 270 3.53 10.49 22.17
N PHE A 271 3.30 9.72 21.09
CA PHE A 271 4.30 9.49 20.05
C PHE A 271 4.70 10.80 19.37
N ALA A 272 3.74 11.66 19.01
CA ALA A 272 4.01 12.97 18.42
C ALA A 272 4.85 13.88 19.34
N ALA A 273 4.68 13.78 20.66
CA ALA A 273 5.39 14.60 21.65
C ALA A 273 6.85 14.17 21.87
N VAL A 274 7.19 12.89 21.65
CA VAL A 274 8.51 12.34 22.02
C VAL A 274 9.31 11.77 20.86
N ALA A 275 8.67 11.49 19.71
CA ALA A 275 9.37 11.00 18.53
C ALA A 275 10.39 12.04 18.04
N LYS A 276 11.65 11.64 17.97
CA LYS A 276 12.77 12.50 17.56
C LYS A 276 12.77 12.78 16.05
N TYR A 277 12.30 11.80 15.28
CA TYR A 277 12.21 11.83 13.83
C TYR A 277 10.82 11.33 13.40
N PRO A 278 9.73 12.06 13.65
CA PRO A 278 8.38 11.53 13.40
C PRO A 278 8.16 11.17 11.93
N SER A 279 7.52 10.02 11.69
CA SER A 279 7.04 9.57 10.37
C SER A 279 5.69 8.89 10.55
N ALA A 280 4.62 9.56 10.11
CA ALA A 280 3.25 9.09 10.35
C ALA A 280 2.33 9.64 9.27
N GLN A 281 1.47 8.79 8.69
CA GLN A 281 0.58 9.21 7.59
C GLN A 281 -0.78 8.50 7.68
N ILE A 282 -1.82 9.22 8.11
CA ILE A 282 -3.19 8.69 8.12
C ILE A 282 -3.70 8.32 6.71
N ALA A 283 -3.14 8.93 5.66
CA ALA A 283 -3.48 8.54 4.28
C ALA A 283 -3.10 7.09 3.97
N SER A 284 -2.02 6.57 4.59
CA SER A 284 -1.66 5.16 4.49
C SER A 284 -2.67 4.28 5.23
N GLN A 285 -3.17 4.73 6.39
CA GLN A 285 -4.24 4.04 7.12
C GLN A 285 -5.53 3.97 6.31
N ASP A 286 -5.95 5.09 5.71
CA ASP A 286 -7.13 5.14 4.84
C ASP A 286 -6.98 4.18 3.65
N ALA A 287 -5.79 4.12 3.03
CA ALA A 287 -5.51 3.22 1.92
C ALA A 287 -5.52 1.73 2.35
N PHE A 288 -4.95 1.41 3.51
CA PHE A 288 -4.94 0.07 4.07
C PHE A 288 -6.36 -0.40 4.41
N ASN A 289 -7.12 0.41 5.16
CA ASN A 289 -8.50 0.11 5.55
C ASN A 289 -9.48 0.04 4.37
N SER A 290 -9.19 0.72 3.26
CA SER A 290 -10.02 0.63 2.05
C SER A 290 -9.92 -0.72 1.34
N GLY A 291 -8.93 -1.56 1.68
CA GLY A 291 -8.62 -2.80 0.97
C GLY A 291 -7.87 -2.59 -0.36
N ALA A 292 -7.47 -1.34 -0.68
CA ALA A 292 -6.62 -1.05 -1.84
C ALA A 292 -5.22 -1.68 -1.68
N ILE A 293 -4.71 -1.72 -0.45
CA ILE A 293 -3.52 -2.47 -0.08
C ILE A 293 -3.96 -3.85 0.41
N LYS A 294 -3.53 -4.90 -0.28
CA LYS A 294 -3.91 -6.30 -0.01
C LYS A 294 -2.84 -6.99 0.83
N SER A 295 -2.63 -6.50 2.05
CA SER A 295 -1.69 -7.01 3.04
C SER A 295 -2.37 -6.99 4.42
N ALA A 296 -1.79 -7.71 5.37
CA ALA A 296 -2.19 -7.80 6.76
C ALA A 296 -0.91 -7.93 7.59
N THR A 297 -0.99 -7.59 8.87
CA THR A 297 0.11 -7.62 9.84
C THR A 297 -0.42 -8.20 11.14
N ASP A 298 0.46 -8.62 12.05
CA ASP A 298 0.07 -9.13 13.37
C ASP A 298 -0.82 -8.15 14.14
N PHE A 299 -0.72 -6.85 13.86
CA PHE A 299 -1.60 -5.83 14.38
C PHE A 299 -3.10 -6.12 14.18
N GLN A 300 -3.49 -6.77 13.08
CA GLN A 300 -4.88 -7.18 12.84
C GLN A 300 -5.35 -8.14 13.94
N ILE A 301 -4.52 -9.09 14.38
CA ILE A 301 -4.86 -10.03 15.46
C ILE A 301 -5.09 -9.27 16.76
N TYR A 302 -4.20 -8.34 17.10
CA TYR A 302 -4.33 -7.56 18.34
C TYR A 302 -5.59 -6.70 18.35
N GLN A 303 -6.02 -6.16 17.21
CA GLN A 303 -7.29 -5.45 17.13
C GLN A 303 -8.49 -6.39 17.13
N GLU A 304 -8.56 -7.31 16.17
CA GLU A 304 -9.78 -8.07 15.87
C GLU A 304 -10.04 -9.18 16.90
N VAL A 305 -8.99 -9.86 17.36
CA VAL A 305 -9.10 -10.99 18.30
C VAL A 305 -8.96 -10.52 19.75
N ALA A 306 -8.02 -9.62 20.03
CA ALA A 306 -7.74 -9.16 21.39
C ALA A 306 -8.56 -7.94 21.83
N GLY A 307 -9.08 -7.16 20.88
CA GLY A 307 -9.70 -5.86 21.14
C GLY A 307 -8.73 -4.85 21.76
N LEU A 308 -7.43 -4.94 21.42
CA LEU A 308 -6.40 -4.06 21.95
C LEU A 308 -6.25 -2.78 21.10
N PRO A 309 -6.12 -1.61 21.73
CA PRO A 309 -5.61 -0.43 21.05
C PRO A 309 -4.13 -0.57 20.75
N GLY A 310 -3.62 0.21 19.80
CA GLY A 310 -2.21 0.14 19.46
C GLY A 310 -1.75 1.00 18.28
N LEU A 311 -0.51 0.77 17.87
CA LEU A 311 0.18 1.44 16.77
C LEU A 311 0.93 0.42 15.90
N ASP A 312 0.87 0.60 14.59
CA ASP A 312 1.50 -0.28 13.60
C ASP A 312 2.45 0.50 12.69
N PHE A 313 3.69 0.03 12.61
CA PHE A 313 4.79 0.71 11.95
C PHE A 313 5.43 -0.18 10.88
N ALA A 314 5.58 0.34 9.66
CA ALA A 314 6.21 -0.40 8.57
C ALA A 314 7.31 0.38 7.87
N TYR A 315 8.38 -0.33 7.47
CA TYR A 315 9.23 0.10 6.36
C TYR A 315 8.47 -0.04 5.04
N THR A 316 8.67 0.91 4.11
CA THR A 316 7.99 0.84 2.80
C THR A 316 8.88 1.28 1.63
N ASP A 317 10.16 1.55 1.83
CA ASP A 317 11.02 1.88 0.70
C ASP A 317 11.30 0.60 -0.10
N THR A 318 11.32 0.73 -1.44
CA THR A 318 11.64 -0.37 -2.35
C THR A 318 10.71 -1.56 -2.15
N THR A 319 9.39 -1.33 -2.13
CA THR A 319 8.39 -2.39 -1.95
C THR A 319 8.45 -3.47 -3.04
N SER A 320 9.11 -3.24 -4.16
CA SER A 320 9.28 -4.21 -5.24
C SER A 320 10.04 -5.48 -4.83
N VAL A 321 10.90 -5.43 -3.79
CA VAL A 321 11.66 -6.60 -3.33
C VAL A 321 10.99 -7.39 -2.20
N TYR A 322 9.92 -6.85 -1.60
CA TYR A 322 9.13 -7.51 -0.56
C TYR A 322 8.68 -8.91 -1.02
N HIS A 323 8.85 -9.92 -0.16
CA HIS A 323 8.56 -11.34 -0.43
C HIS A 323 9.35 -11.99 -1.59
N THR A 324 10.45 -11.35 -2.03
CA THR A 324 11.36 -11.91 -3.04
C THR A 324 12.69 -12.26 -2.40
N LYS A 325 13.46 -13.15 -3.03
CA LYS A 325 14.84 -13.45 -2.63
C LYS A 325 15.73 -12.22 -2.42
N ASN A 326 15.39 -11.07 -3.02
CA ASN A 326 16.17 -9.84 -2.95
C ASN A 326 15.90 -8.96 -1.74
N ASP A 327 15.03 -9.36 -0.82
CA ASP A 327 14.98 -8.74 0.51
C ASP A 327 16.23 -9.13 1.32
N LYS A 328 17.35 -8.47 1.01
CA LYS A 328 18.70 -8.78 1.49
C LYS A 328 19.40 -7.58 2.09
N MET A 329 20.39 -7.85 2.94
CA MET A 329 21.18 -6.84 3.66
C MET A 329 21.73 -5.70 2.79
N LYS A 330 22.06 -5.97 1.51
CA LYS A 330 22.58 -4.97 0.56
C LYS A 330 21.64 -3.79 0.34
N LEU A 331 20.32 -3.99 0.43
CA LEU A 331 19.31 -2.96 0.17
C LEU A 331 18.79 -2.29 1.45
N LEU A 332 19.25 -2.72 2.64
CA LEU A 332 18.94 -2.08 3.91
C LEU A 332 19.76 -0.79 4.07
N LYS A 333 19.09 0.36 4.01
CA LYS A 333 19.74 1.68 4.11
C LYS A 333 20.22 1.97 5.53
N PRO A 334 21.46 2.47 5.71
CA PRO A 334 21.92 2.98 7.01
C PRO A 334 21.02 4.11 7.53
N GLY A 335 20.79 4.12 8.84
CA GLY A 335 19.91 5.08 9.52
C GLY A 335 18.45 4.61 9.62
N SER A 336 18.04 3.56 8.90
CA SER A 336 16.68 3.02 8.99
C SER A 336 16.39 2.41 10.35
N LEU A 337 17.31 1.59 10.88
CA LEU A 337 17.13 0.99 12.21
C LEU A 337 17.24 2.06 13.30
N GLN A 338 18.16 3.02 13.16
CA GLN A 338 18.29 4.14 14.10
C GLN A 338 17.02 4.98 14.13
N HIS A 339 16.38 5.23 12.99
CA HIS A 339 15.11 5.97 12.93
C HIS A 339 14.01 5.28 13.73
N ASN A 340 13.81 3.98 13.50
CA ASN A 340 12.82 3.21 14.24
C ASN A 340 13.17 3.16 15.75
N GLY A 341 14.43 2.81 16.06
CA GLY A 341 14.94 2.67 17.41
C GLY A 341 14.86 3.95 18.26
N ASP A 342 15.31 5.10 17.74
CA ASP A 342 15.29 6.38 18.48
C ASP A 342 13.85 6.80 18.81
N ASN A 343 12.93 6.67 17.84
CA ASN A 343 11.53 7.03 18.04
C ASN A 343 10.83 6.07 19.00
N MET A 344 10.99 4.76 18.77
CA MET A 344 10.29 3.75 19.54
C MET A 344 10.81 3.68 20.97
N LEU A 345 12.13 3.80 21.19
CA LEU A 345 12.68 3.87 22.54
C LEU A 345 12.10 5.07 23.30
N ALA A 346 12.13 6.27 22.70
CA ALA A 346 11.56 7.47 23.33
C ALA A 346 10.08 7.29 23.68
N PHE A 347 9.29 6.70 22.77
CA PHE A 347 7.89 6.41 22.99
C PHE A 347 7.66 5.40 24.12
N LEU A 348 8.38 4.28 24.14
CA LEU A 348 8.26 3.26 25.19
C LEU A 348 8.64 3.84 26.56
N LEU A 349 9.72 4.62 26.66
CA LEU A 349 10.13 5.26 27.92
C LEU A 349 9.04 6.21 28.44
N HIS A 350 8.44 7.01 27.56
CA HIS A 350 7.38 7.95 27.92
C HIS A 350 6.08 7.23 28.33
N SER A 351 5.61 6.30 27.49
CA SER A 351 4.36 5.59 27.67
C SER A 351 4.39 4.70 28.90
N ALA A 352 5.47 3.93 29.09
CA ALA A 352 5.60 3.04 30.24
C ALA A 352 5.71 3.81 31.56
N ALA A 353 6.24 5.03 31.59
CA ALA A 353 6.31 5.87 32.79
C ALA A 353 4.99 6.62 33.11
N SER A 354 4.04 6.66 32.17
CA SER A 354 2.79 7.43 32.29
C SER A 354 1.69 6.66 33.02
N ARG A 355 1.07 7.27 34.03
CA ARG A 355 -0.17 6.74 34.64
C ARG A 355 -1.40 6.94 33.77
N ASN A 356 -1.37 7.93 32.87
CA ASN A 356 -2.51 8.25 32.01
C ASN A 356 -2.69 7.19 30.92
N PHE A 357 -1.59 6.57 30.49
CA PHE A 357 -1.63 5.43 29.59
C PHE A 357 -2.52 4.29 30.13
N LEU A 358 -2.36 3.91 31.41
CA LEU A 358 -3.18 2.87 32.05
C LEU A 358 -4.68 3.23 32.04
N LYS A 359 -5.02 4.47 32.39
CA LYS A 359 -6.42 4.92 32.49
C LYS A 359 -7.09 4.91 31.12
N ASN A 360 -6.43 5.45 30.11
CA ASN A 360 -6.98 5.55 28.75
C ASN A 360 -7.16 4.18 28.10
N ALA A 361 -6.20 3.27 28.26
CA ALA A 361 -6.31 1.90 27.75
C ALA A 361 -7.48 1.12 28.39
N GLN A 362 -7.81 1.40 29.66
CA GLN A 362 -8.95 0.80 30.36
C GLN A 362 -10.30 1.44 29.98
N GLU A 363 -10.33 2.75 29.75
CA GLU A 363 -11.54 3.49 29.33
C GLU A 363 -11.92 3.18 27.88
N GLN A 364 -10.95 2.93 27.00
CA GLN A 364 -11.15 2.50 25.61
C GLN A 364 -11.99 1.22 25.48
N LYS A 365 -11.84 0.24 26.39
CA LYS A 365 -12.68 -0.98 26.40
C LYS A 365 -14.17 -0.69 26.71
N LYS A 366 -14.51 0.50 27.20
CA LYS A 366 -15.85 0.86 27.71
C LYS A 366 -16.58 1.91 26.87
N GLU A 367 -15.89 2.72 26.07
CA GLU A 367 -16.52 3.78 25.26
C GLU A 367 -16.59 3.46 23.75
N ASN A 368 -17.61 4.01 23.09
CA ASN A 368 -17.82 3.92 21.64
C ASN A 368 -16.56 4.35 20.86
N THR A 369 -16.13 3.49 19.93
CA THR A 369 -14.96 3.59 19.05
C THR A 369 -14.87 4.90 18.24
N GLU A 370 -15.98 5.63 18.07
CA GLU A 370 -16.01 6.91 17.34
C GLU A 370 -15.35 8.08 18.08
N LYS A 371 -15.34 8.10 19.42
CA LYS A 371 -14.74 9.21 20.19
C LYS A 371 -13.21 9.20 20.16
N ASN A 372 -12.59 8.05 19.90
CA ASN A 372 -11.15 7.84 20.04
C ASN A 372 -10.37 7.87 18.71
N LYS A 373 -11.05 8.05 17.57
CA LYS A 373 -10.39 8.24 16.27
C LYS A 373 -9.70 9.60 16.22
N ALA A 374 -8.49 9.63 15.67
CA ALA A 374 -7.70 10.85 15.51
C ALA A 374 -7.18 10.97 14.08
N VAL A 375 -6.98 12.21 13.64
CA VAL A 375 -6.26 12.53 12.41
C VAL A 375 -4.80 12.77 12.77
N PHE A 376 -3.89 12.09 12.06
CA PHE A 376 -2.46 12.23 12.31
C PHE A 376 -1.64 12.26 11.00
N PHE A 377 -0.63 13.11 10.96
CA PHE A 377 0.34 13.15 9.87
C PHE A 377 1.59 13.91 10.29
N ASP A 378 2.73 13.61 9.66
CA ASP A 378 3.94 14.42 9.81
C ASP A 378 4.04 15.52 8.74
N ILE A 379 4.68 16.62 9.12
CA ILE A 379 5.09 17.71 8.24
C ILE A 379 6.61 17.63 8.10
N LEU A 380 7.07 17.36 6.87
CA LEU A 380 8.49 17.28 6.50
C LEU A 380 9.30 16.28 7.34
N GLY A 381 8.67 15.30 8.00
CA GLY A 381 9.33 14.36 8.88
C GLY A 381 9.98 15.00 10.12
N LYS A 382 9.51 16.20 10.51
CA LYS A 382 10.04 16.99 11.65
C LYS A 382 9.04 17.21 12.76
N TYR A 383 7.77 17.42 12.41
CA TYR A 383 6.70 17.67 13.37
C TYR A 383 5.52 16.78 13.04
N MET A 384 4.95 16.12 14.05
CA MET A 384 3.72 15.35 13.90
C MET A 384 2.54 16.16 14.40
N VAL A 385 1.49 16.21 13.60
CA VAL A 385 0.21 16.84 13.93
C VAL A 385 -0.75 15.72 14.31
N VAL A 386 -1.41 15.86 15.45
CA VAL A 386 -2.44 14.93 15.94
C VAL A 386 -3.62 15.74 16.47
N TYR A 387 -4.83 15.38 16.09
CA TYR A 387 -6.04 15.95 16.66
C TYR A 387 -7.23 14.99 16.57
N PRO A 388 -8.24 15.11 17.46
CA PRO A 388 -9.42 14.25 17.42
C PRO A 388 -10.18 14.36 16.10
N GLN A 389 -10.74 13.25 15.61
CA GLN A 389 -11.61 13.22 14.42
C GLN A 389 -12.80 14.17 14.55
N ARG A 390 -13.34 14.35 15.76
CA ARG A 390 -14.43 15.29 16.02
C ARG A 390 -14.03 16.74 15.71
N LEU A 391 -12.80 17.13 16.08
CA LEU A 391 -12.28 18.46 15.79
C LEU A 391 -12.08 18.65 14.27
N ALA A 392 -11.59 17.61 13.60
CA ALA A 392 -11.50 17.57 12.13
C ALA A 392 -12.87 17.86 11.49
N THR A 393 -13.90 17.10 11.88
CA THR A 393 -15.26 17.26 11.35
C THR A 393 -15.85 18.63 11.65
N MET A 394 -15.61 19.21 12.83
CA MET A 394 -16.04 20.57 13.16
C MET A 394 -15.39 21.61 12.23
N PHE A 395 -14.08 21.54 12.04
CA PHE A 395 -13.37 22.45 11.14
C PHE A 395 -13.81 22.28 9.68
N HIS A 396 -13.90 21.03 9.21
CA HIS A 396 -14.34 20.74 7.84
C HIS A 396 -15.75 21.27 7.60
N ASN A 397 -16.71 20.99 8.48
CA ASN A 397 -18.08 21.47 8.34
C ASN A 397 -18.17 23.00 8.37
N SER A 398 -17.38 23.66 9.23
CA SER A 398 -17.31 25.13 9.27
C SER A 398 -16.80 25.71 7.95
N ILE A 399 -15.72 25.16 7.39
CA ILE A 399 -15.15 25.61 6.11
C ILE A 399 -16.08 25.27 4.94
N ILE A 400 -16.73 24.11 4.95
CA ILE A 400 -17.74 23.73 3.96
C ILE A 400 -18.89 24.75 3.99
N LEU A 401 -19.45 25.05 5.17
CA LEU A 401 -20.54 26.01 5.31
C LEU A 401 -20.13 27.41 4.82
N GLN A 402 -18.96 27.90 5.24
CA GLN A 402 -18.44 29.20 4.79
C GLN A 402 -18.25 29.22 3.27
N SER A 403 -17.69 28.16 2.69
CA SER A 403 -17.50 28.04 1.25
C SER A 403 -18.83 28.03 0.50
N LEU A 404 -19.84 27.30 0.99
CA LEU A 404 -21.19 27.28 0.42
C LEU A 404 -21.89 28.65 0.52
N LEU A 405 -21.70 29.39 1.61
CA LEU A 405 -22.23 30.75 1.75
C LEU A 405 -21.54 31.73 0.80
N ILE A 406 -20.21 31.67 0.68
CA ILE A 406 -19.43 32.51 -0.25
C ILE A 406 -19.84 32.21 -1.70
N TRP A 407 -19.96 30.94 -2.08
CA TRP A 407 -20.41 30.55 -3.41
C TRP A 407 -21.87 30.95 -3.64
N GLY A 408 -22.76 30.69 -2.69
CA GLY A 408 -24.18 31.05 -2.77
C GLY A 408 -24.37 32.56 -2.96
N THR A 409 -23.74 33.38 -2.14
CA THR A 409 -23.78 34.85 -2.28
C THR A 409 -23.14 35.33 -3.58
N SER A 410 -21.99 34.77 -3.98
CA SER A 410 -21.34 35.11 -5.25
C SER A 410 -22.21 34.77 -6.46
N LEU A 411 -22.97 33.66 -6.43
CA LEU A 411 -23.88 33.26 -7.50
C LEU A 411 -25.14 34.12 -7.52
N LEU A 412 -25.69 34.47 -6.34
CA LEU A 412 -26.82 35.39 -6.22
C LEU A 412 -26.47 36.78 -6.76
N MET A 413 -25.31 37.34 -6.37
CA MET A 413 -24.82 38.62 -6.88
C MET A 413 -24.46 38.56 -8.37
N GLY A 414 -23.95 37.43 -8.86
CA GLY A 414 -23.58 37.23 -10.26
C GLY A 414 -24.76 36.95 -11.20
N GLY A 415 -25.94 36.62 -10.67
CA GLY A 415 -27.15 36.31 -11.42
C GLY A 415 -26.97 35.18 -12.45
N ARG A 416 -27.81 35.18 -13.50
CA ARG A 416 -27.75 34.18 -14.58
C ARG A 416 -26.36 34.05 -15.24
N PRO A 417 -25.64 35.15 -15.56
CA PRO A 417 -24.30 35.04 -16.14
C PRO A 417 -23.29 34.33 -15.23
N GLY A 418 -23.35 34.60 -13.92
CA GLY A 418 -22.53 33.93 -12.91
C GLY A 418 -22.85 32.45 -12.79
N LEU A 419 -24.14 32.08 -12.76
CA LEU A 419 -24.58 30.69 -12.69
C LEU A 419 -24.12 29.85 -13.88
N VAL A 420 -24.23 30.38 -15.11
CA VAL A 420 -23.73 29.69 -16.31
C VAL A 420 -22.21 29.56 -16.28
N SER A 421 -21.49 30.59 -15.83
CA SER A 421 -20.02 30.55 -15.70
C SER A 421 -19.57 29.51 -14.67
N PHE A 422 -20.30 29.37 -13.56
CA PHE A 422 -20.10 28.31 -12.58
C PHE A 422 -20.34 26.93 -13.17
N GLY A 423 -21.45 26.73 -13.90
CA GLY A 423 -21.74 25.46 -14.57
C GLY A 423 -20.65 25.05 -15.56
N ILE A 424 -20.13 26.00 -16.37
CA ILE A 424 -19.01 25.74 -17.28
C ILE A 424 -17.71 25.44 -16.50
N SER A 425 -17.49 26.08 -15.35
CA SER A 425 -16.34 25.80 -14.49
C SER A 425 -16.39 24.38 -13.91
N CYS A 426 -17.56 23.92 -13.46
CA CYS A 426 -17.77 22.53 -13.03
C CYS A 426 -17.55 21.55 -14.19
N LEU A 427 -18.08 21.85 -15.37
CA LEU A 427 -17.84 21.06 -16.58
C LEU A 427 -16.34 21.00 -16.90
N SER A 428 -15.61 22.10 -16.74
CA SER A 428 -14.16 22.15 -16.95
C SER A 428 -13.40 21.19 -16.03
N ILE A 429 -13.81 21.04 -14.76
CA ILE A 429 -13.19 20.10 -13.82
C ILE A 429 -13.44 18.65 -14.28
N ILE A 430 -14.68 18.34 -14.68
CA ILE A 430 -15.05 17.02 -15.19
C ILE A 430 -14.24 16.69 -16.45
N LEU A 431 -14.13 17.62 -17.39
CA LEU A 431 -13.31 17.46 -18.60
C LEU A 431 -11.83 17.30 -18.27
N THR A 432 -11.30 18.07 -17.31
CA THR A 432 -9.90 17.95 -16.84
C THR A 432 -9.64 16.53 -16.34
N LEU A 433 -10.51 16.00 -15.49
CA LEU A 433 -10.38 14.63 -14.96
C LEU A 433 -10.48 13.58 -16.07
N ILE A 434 -11.48 13.68 -16.95
CA ILE A 434 -11.68 12.73 -18.06
C ILE A 434 -10.45 12.69 -18.96
N PHE A 435 -9.99 13.84 -19.48
CA PHE A 435 -8.85 13.87 -20.40
C PHE A 435 -7.54 13.50 -19.70
N SER A 436 -7.36 13.89 -18.43
CA SER A 436 -6.20 13.52 -17.62
C SER A 436 -6.11 12.01 -17.39
N ILE A 437 -7.24 11.29 -17.32
CA ILE A 437 -7.27 9.83 -17.19
C ILE A 437 -7.14 9.16 -18.57
N CYS A 438 -7.89 9.64 -19.57
CA CYS A 438 -7.96 8.99 -20.89
C CYS A 438 -6.59 8.88 -21.57
N LEU A 439 -5.76 9.93 -21.58
CA LEU A 439 -4.48 9.89 -22.30
C LEU A 439 -3.47 8.88 -21.70
N PRO A 440 -3.18 8.90 -20.37
CA PRO A 440 -2.35 7.86 -19.75
C PRO A 440 -2.91 6.45 -19.88
N VAL A 441 -4.24 6.29 -19.81
CA VAL A 441 -4.87 4.97 -19.96
C VAL A 441 -4.65 4.41 -21.37
N VAL A 442 -4.71 5.25 -22.41
CA VAL A 442 -4.35 4.83 -23.78
C VAL A 442 -2.89 4.37 -23.83
N VAL A 443 -1.96 5.08 -23.17
CA VAL A 443 -0.56 4.62 -23.05
C VAL A 443 -0.48 3.28 -22.32
N ALA A 444 -1.22 3.11 -21.22
CA ALA A 444 -1.25 1.87 -20.44
C ALA A 444 -1.69 0.65 -21.25
N PHE A 445 -2.64 0.81 -22.19
CA PHE A 445 -3.05 -0.23 -23.13
C PHE A 445 -2.00 -0.52 -24.21
N ILE A 446 -1.25 0.50 -24.65
CA ILE A 446 -0.25 0.35 -25.71
C ILE A 446 1.02 -0.32 -25.19
N LEU A 447 1.47 0.01 -23.97
CA LEU A 447 2.77 -0.43 -23.42
C LEU A 447 3.03 -1.93 -23.54
N PRO A 448 2.10 -2.85 -23.17
CA PRO A 448 2.33 -4.29 -23.27
C PRO A 448 2.55 -4.81 -24.69
N HIS A 449 2.15 -4.05 -25.72
CA HIS A 449 2.29 -4.44 -27.12
C HIS A 449 3.61 -3.98 -27.76
N ILE A 450 4.21 -2.92 -27.23
CA ILE A 450 5.44 -2.31 -27.79
C ILE A 450 6.68 -2.55 -26.93
N CYS A 451 6.51 -2.86 -25.65
CA CYS A 451 7.61 -3.09 -24.72
C CYS A 451 7.91 -4.59 -24.58
N PRO A 452 9.16 -4.98 -24.25
CA PRO A 452 9.51 -6.37 -23.98
C PRO A 452 8.77 -6.97 -22.77
N PHE A 453 8.41 -6.13 -21.79
CA PHE A 453 7.68 -6.50 -20.59
C PHE A 453 6.45 -5.60 -20.42
N PRO A 454 5.33 -6.10 -19.89
CA PRO A 454 4.13 -5.26 -19.68
C PRO A 454 4.33 -4.09 -18.73
N VAL A 455 5.25 -4.23 -17.77
CA VAL A 455 5.50 -3.26 -16.69
C VAL A 455 6.94 -2.74 -16.74
N PRO A 456 7.31 -1.94 -17.75
CA PRO A 456 8.72 -1.66 -18.07
C PRO A 456 9.43 -0.66 -17.13
N TYR A 457 8.72 -0.12 -16.13
CA TYR A 457 9.21 0.95 -15.24
C TYR A 457 9.52 0.46 -13.81
N VAL A 458 9.36 -0.84 -13.51
CA VAL A 458 9.46 -1.37 -12.13
C VAL A 458 10.83 -1.10 -11.49
N ALA A 459 11.93 -1.44 -12.18
CA ALA A 459 13.27 -1.16 -11.68
C ALA A 459 13.65 0.34 -11.75
N ASN A 460 12.90 1.13 -12.51
CA ASN A 460 13.17 2.55 -12.77
C ASN A 460 11.89 3.40 -12.63
N PRO A 461 11.36 3.58 -11.40
CA PRO A 461 10.04 4.19 -11.20
C PRO A 461 9.91 5.62 -11.73
N TRP A 462 11.00 6.38 -11.87
CA TRP A 462 10.98 7.74 -12.40
C TRP A 462 10.43 7.84 -13.83
N LEU A 463 10.46 6.74 -14.61
CA LEU A 463 9.90 6.68 -15.96
C LEU A 463 8.38 6.94 -16.00
N ILE A 464 7.65 6.69 -14.90
CA ILE A 464 6.20 6.93 -14.84
C ILE A 464 5.85 8.41 -15.03
N ILE A 465 6.78 9.33 -14.72
CA ILE A 465 6.59 10.77 -14.89
C ILE A 465 6.42 11.09 -16.38
N GLY A 466 7.20 10.44 -17.24
CA GLY A 466 7.11 10.62 -18.68
C GLY A 466 6.01 9.76 -19.31
N LEU A 467 5.89 8.49 -18.90
CA LEU A 467 4.93 7.55 -19.46
C LEU A 467 3.47 7.89 -19.10
N PHE A 468 3.21 8.31 -17.87
CA PHE A 468 1.85 8.58 -17.38
C PHE A 468 1.66 10.02 -16.92
N GLY A 469 2.64 10.61 -16.23
CA GLY A 469 2.54 11.99 -15.71
C GLY A 469 2.41 13.03 -16.82
N SER A 470 3.17 12.90 -17.91
CA SER A 470 3.15 13.87 -19.02
C SER A 470 1.88 13.80 -19.85
N PRO A 471 1.39 12.61 -20.27
CA PRO A 471 0.07 12.48 -20.88
C PRO A 471 -1.06 12.94 -19.95
N ALA A 472 -0.96 12.69 -18.63
CA ALA A 472 -1.97 13.15 -17.67
C ALA A 472 -2.02 14.68 -17.62
N LEU A 473 -0.85 15.33 -17.50
CA LEU A 473 -0.76 16.79 -17.44
C LEU A 473 -1.23 17.44 -18.74
N LEU A 474 -0.90 16.84 -19.89
CA LEU A 474 -1.38 17.28 -21.20
C LEU A 474 -2.90 17.13 -21.31
N GLY A 475 -3.46 16.01 -20.85
CA GLY A 475 -4.89 15.75 -20.82
C GLY A 475 -5.65 16.72 -19.92
N ALA A 476 -5.14 16.93 -18.71
CA ALA A 476 -5.66 17.94 -17.77
C ALA A 476 -5.67 19.33 -18.41
N PHE A 477 -4.57 19.73 -19.06
CA PHE A 477 -4.49 21.00 -19.77
C PHE A 477 -5.52 21.11 -20.90
N ILE A 478 -5.71 20.07 -21.72
CA ILE A 478 -6.72 20.04 -22.80
C ILE A 478 -8.13 20.21 -22.23
N GLY A 479 -8.49 19.41 -21.22
CA GLY A 479 -9.82 19.46 -20.59
C GLY A 479 -10.12 20.84 -19.99
N GLN A 480 -9.15 21.41 -19.27
CA GLN A 480 -9.28 22.76 -18.70
C GLN A 480 -9.34 23.83 -19.79
N HIS A 481 -8.59 23.67 -20.89
CA HIS A 481 -8.59 24.61 -22.00
C HIS A 481 -9.92 24.65 -22.77
N ILE A 482 -10.60 23.51 -22.91
CA ILE A 482 -11.96 23.46 -23.48
C ILE A 482 -12.92 24.29 -22.61
N GLY A 483 -12.86 24.11 -21.29
CA GLY A 483 -13.63 24.92 -20.34
C GLY A 483 -13.35 26.42 -20.48
N PHE A 484 -12.08 26.80 -20.61
CA PHE A 484 -11.65 28.18 -20.84
C PHE A 484 -12.25 28.77 -22.13
N ILE A 485 -12.26 28.02 -23.23
CA ILE A 485 -12.86 28.46 -24.51
C ILE A 485 -14.39 28.65 -24.38
N LEU A 486 -15.07 27.72 -23.71
CA LEU A 486 -16.52 27.81 -23.47
C LEU A 486 -16.87 29.02 -22.60
N LEU A 487 -16.09 29.27 -21.54
CA LEU A 487 -16.22 30.47 -20.70
C LEU A 487 -16.01 31.74 -21.52
N LYS A 488 -14.95 31.80 -22.34
CA LYS A 488 -14.68 32.96 -23.20
C LYS A 488 -15.84 33.24 -24.15
N ARG A 489 -16.42 32.20 -24.77
CA ARG A 489 -17.57 32.32 -25.67
C ARG A 489 -18.79 32.90 -24.95
N HIS A 490 -19.10 32.39 -23.76
CA HIS A 490 -20.21 32.89 -22.94
C HIS A 490 -19.98 34.34 -22.49
N LEU A 491 -18.79 34.63 -21.94
CA LEU A 491 -18.43 35.95 -21.44
C LEU A 491 -18.43 37.01 -22.55
N ARG A 492 -18.01 36.68 -23.78
CA ARG A 492 -18.18 37.58 -24.95
C ARG A 492 -19.63 38.01 -25.15
N HIS A 493 -20.57 37.07 -25.07
CA HIS A 493 -22.00 37.35 -25.22
C HIS A 493 -22.54 38.20 -24.08
N VAL A 494 -22.06 37.98 -22.85
CA VAL A 494 -22.45 38.77 -21.68
C VAL A 494 -21.91 40.19 -21.76
N TYR A 495 -20.62 40.36 -22.04
CA TYR A 495 -19.95 41.67 -22.11
C TYR A 495 -20.41 42.51 -23.29
N SER A 496 -20.77 41.91 -24.43
CA SER A 496 -21.34 42.66 -25.56
C SER A 496 -22.69 43.30 -25.23
N ARG A 497 -23.50 42.66 -24.35
CA ARG A 497 -24.79 43.19 -23.88
C ARG A 497 -24.66 44.18 -22.73
N THR A 498 -23.75 43.92 -21.79
CA THR A 498 -23.66 44.68 -20.52
C THR A 498 -22.69 45.86 -20.57
N LYS A 499 -21.67 45.82 -21.44
CA LYS A 499 -20.66 46.89 -21.59
C LYS A 499 -20.35 47.16 -23.07
N PRO A 500 -21.32 47.65 -23.87
CA PRO A 500 -21.16 47.82 -25.31
C PRO A 500 -20.11 48.87 -25.70
N ASN A 501 -19.78 49.80 -24.80
CA ASN A 501 -18.88 50.93 -25.07
C ASN A 501 -17.39 50.63 -24.84
N LEU A 502 -17.01 49.43 -24.39
CA LEU A 502 -15.59 49.07 -24.24
C LEU A 502 -14.92 48.85 -25.61
N PRO A 503 -13.71 49.38 -25.86
CA PRO A 503 -12.93 49.07 -27.05
C PRO A 503 -12.76 47.56 -27.24
N HIS A 504 -12.75 47.09 -28.49
CA HIS A 504 -12.70 45.66 -28.81
C HIS A 504 -11.50 44.94 -28.14
N ASN A 505 -10.30 45.52 -28.24
CA ASN A 505 -9.08 44.93 -27.69
C ASN A 505 -9.11 44.85 -26.16
N THR A 506 -9.55 45.92 -25.50
CA THR A 506 -9.72 45.96 -24.04
C THR A 506 -10.80 44.98 -23.57
N ARG A 507 -11.88 44.82 -24.36
CA ARG A 507 -12.96 43.86 -24.05
C ARG A 507 -12.48 42.42 -24.12
N GLU A 508 -11.77 42.03 -25.18
CA GLU A 508 -11.22 40.67 -25.31
C GLU A 508 -10.22 40.37 -24.18
N TYR A 509 -9.36 41.33 -23.83
CA TYR A 509 -8.42 41.19 -22.72
C TYR A 509 -9.14 40.98 -21.37
N VAL A 510 -10.14 41.80 -21.07
CA VAL A 510 -10.95 41.68 -19.84
C VAL A 510 -11.69 40.34 -19.78
N ILE A 511 -12.18 39.84 -20.91
CA ILE A 511 -12.83 38.53 -21.00
C ILE A 511 -11.84 37.40 -20.71
N ASP A 512 -10.61 37.48 -21.24
CA ASP A 512 -9.56 36.48 -20.97
C ASP A 512 -9.24 36.43 -19.47
N LEU A 513 -9.09 37.58 -18.82
CA LEU A 513 -8.86 37.68 -17.37
C LEU A 513 -10.02 37.11 -16.55
N GLU A 514 -11.26 37.39 -16.93
CA GLU A 514 -12.43 36.85 -16.22
C GLU A 514 -12.56 35.34 -16.44
N ALA A 515 -12.22 34.82 -17.62
CA ALA A 515 -12.20 33.38 -17.88
C ALA A 515 -11.11 32.67 -17.06
N GLU A 516 -9.88 33.20 -17.00
CA GLU A 516 -8.81 32.69 -16.11
C GLU A 516 -9.26 32.66 -14.65
N ARG A 517 -9.94 33.72 -14.21
CA ARG A 517 -10.47 33.81 -12.85
C ARG A 517 -11.46 32.70 -12.53
N TRP A 518 -12.40 32.39 -13.44
CA TRP A 518 -13.36 31.31 -13.25
C TRP A 518 -12.69 29.93 -13.26
N ILE A 519 -11.69 29.72 -14.13
CA ILE A 519 -10.90 28.49 -14.15
C ILE A 519 -10.07 28.32 -12.87
N PHE A 520 -9.43 29.38 -12.35
CA PHE A 520 -8.72 29.31 -11.08
C PHE A 520 -9.66 28.95 -9.92
N LYS A 521 -10.85 29.60 -9.87
CA LYS A 521 -11.87 29.32 -8.85
C LYS A 521 -12.46 27.92 -8.96
N SER A 522 -12.40 27.27 -10.12
CA SER A 522 -12.86 25.89 -10.27
C SER A 522 -12.04 24.93 -9.38
N GLY A 523 -10.75 25.23 -9.13
CA GLY A 523 -9.94 24.51 -8.15
C GLY A 523 -10.54 24.51 -6.73
N PHE A 524 -11.14 25.63 -6.31
CA PHE A 524 -11.86 25.68 -5.02
C PHE A 524 -13.05 24.73 -4.99
N ILE A 525 -13.79 24.64 -6.10
CA ILE A 525 -14.95 23.73 -6.21
C ILE A 525 -14.48 22.28 -6.14
N GLN A 526 -13.43 21.93 -6.89
CA GLN A 526 -12.84 20.59 -6.89
C GLN A 526 -12.48 20.15 -5.47
N TRP A 527 -11.70 20.96 -4.76
CA TRP A 527 -11.25 20.63 -3.40
C TRP A 527 -12.37 20.72 -2.36
N LEU A 528 -13.37 21.57 -2.56
CA LEU A 528 -14.58 21.59 -1.73
C LEU A 528 -15.38 20.29 -1.87
N ILE A 529 -15.55 19.75 -3.09
CA ILE A 529 -16.22 18.46 -3.32
C ILE A 529 -15.45 17.34 -2.62
N VAL A 530 -14.12 17.28 -2.79
CA VAL A 530 -13.29 16.28 -2.11
C VAL A 530 -13.41 16.40 -0.58
N LEU A 531 -13.41 17.63 -0.04
CA LEU A 531 -13.58 17.85 1.39
C LEU A 531 -14.95 17.40 1.90
N ILE A 532 -16.03 17.66 1.15
CA ILE A 532 -17.40 17.21 1.48
C ILE A 532 -17.46 15.68 1.49
N LEU A 533 -16.97 15.02 0.43
CA LEU A 533 -16.99 13.56 0.32
C LEU A 533 -16.13 12.92 1.41
N GLY A 534 -14.92 13.42 1.63
CA GLY A 534 -14.02 12.92 2.66
C GLY A 534 -14.59 13.10 4.06
N THR A 535 -15.26 14.22 4.33
CA THR A 535 -15.94 14.44 5.62
C THR A 535 -17.15 13.53 5.79
N TYR A 536 -17.92 13.28 4.73
CA TYR A 536 -19.08 12.38 4.73
C TYR A 536 -18.67 10.93 5.02
N PHE A 537 -17.63 10.43 4.34
CA PHE A 537 -17.10 9.08 4.53
C PHE A 537 -16.13 8.97 5.73
N LYS A 538 -15.93 10.05 6.49
CA LYS A 538 -15.00 10.12 7.64
C LYS A 538 -13.56 9.68 7.31
N VAL A 539 -13.09 10.03 6.11
CA VAL A 539 -11.73 9.75 5.63
C VAL A 539 -10.73 10.66 6.35
N GLY A 540 -9.70 10.09 6.98
CA GLY A 540 -8.75 10.83 7.81
C GLY A 540 -7.89 11.83 7.03
N SER A 541 -7.49 11.47 5.82
CA SER A 541 -6.70 12.28 4.87
C SER A 541 -7.45 13.48 4.26
N SER A 542 -8.70 13.71 4.65
CA SER A 542 -9.49 14.89 4.21
C SER A 542 -8.85 16.24 4.58
N TYR A 543 -7.91 16.27 5.53
CA TYR A 543 -7.11 17.46 5.83
C TYR A 543 -6.30 17.96 4.62
N ILE A 544 -5.92 17.07 3.70
CA ILE A 544 -5.23 17.46 2.45
C ILE A 544 -6.18 18.34 1.62
N ALA A 545 -7.43 17.91 1.45
CA ALA A 545 -8.42 18.69 0.72
C ALA A 545 -8.72 20.04 1.39
N LEU A 546 -8.73 20.07 2.73
CA LEU A 546 -8.85 21.31 3.49
C LEU A 546 -7.70 22.28 3.16
N ILE A 547 -6.44 21.84 3.20
CA ILE A 547 -5.27 22.67 2.92
C ILE A 547 -5.29 23.18 1.47
N TRP A 548 -5.58 22.30 0.51
CA TRP A 548 -5.68 22.62 -0.91
C TRP A 548 -6.86 23.52 -1.28
N LEU A 549 -7.87 23.64 -0.42
CA LEU A 549 -8.96 24.60 -0.53
C LEU A 549 -8.59 25.94 0.12
N VAL A 550 -8.20 25.92 1.40
CA VAL A 550 -8.06 27.12 2.22
C VAL A 550 -6.86 27.97 1.82
N SER A 551 -5.69 27.36 1.57
CA SER A 551 -4.46 28.12 1.28
C SER A 551 -4.56 28.91 -0.05
N PRO A 552 -4.96 28.30 -1.18
CA PRO A 552 -5.21 29.03 -2.41
C PRO A 552 -6.35 30.06 -2.31
N ALA A 553 -7.44 29.75 -1.58
CA ALA A 553 -8.55 30.69 -1.38
C ALA A 553 -8.13 31.92 -0.57
N PHE A 554 -7.33 31.73 0.47
CA PHE A 554 -6.77 32.81 1.28
C PHE A 554 -5.85 33.71 0.45
N ALA A 555 -4.89 33.14 -0.28
CA ALA A 555 -3.97 33.90 -1.12
C ALA A 555 -4.73 34.73 -2.18
N TYR A 556 -5.74 34.12 -2.81
CA TYR A 556 -6.61 34.78 -3.78
C TYR A 556 -7.43 35.91 -3.15
N GLY A 557 -8.04 35.65 -1.98
CA GLY A 557 -8.79 36.65 -1.22
C GLY A 557 -7.94 37.85 -0.82
N PHE A 558 -6.71 37.60 -0.37
CA PHE A 558 -5.80 38.63 0.11
C PHE A 558 -5.23 39.51 -1.01
N LEU A 559 -4.86 38.93 -2.16
CA LEU A 559 -4.14 39.64 -3.22
C LEU A 559 -4.99 40.09 -4.41
N GLU A 560 -6.11 39.40 -4.65
CA GLU A 560 -6.91 39.55 -5.88
C GLU A 560 -8.37 39.96 -5.61
N ALA A 561 -8.94 39.65 -4.44
CA ALA A 561 -10.33 40.03 -4.16
C ALA A 561 -10.45 41.55 -3.98
N THR A 562 -11.22 42.17 -4.88
CA THR A 562 -11.61 43.57 -4.76
C THR A 562 -12.99 43.67 -4.12
N LEU A 563 -13.09 44.37 -2.98
CA LEU A 563 -14.36 44.61 -2.26
C LEU A 563 -15.38 45.48 -3.04
N SER A 564 -15.05 45.96 -4.25
CA SER A 564 -15.93 46.79 -5.07
C SER A 564 -16.28 46.11 -6.41
N PRO A 565 -17.57 45.95 -6.75
CA PRO A 565 -18.03 45.33 -8.00
C PRO A 565 -17.80 46.20 -9.26
N VAL A 566 -17.25 47.41 -9.11
CA VAL A 566 -17.08 48.39 -10.19
C VAL A 566 -15.73 48.22 -10.93
N ARG A 567 -14.74 47.54 -10.34
CA ARG A 567 -13.39 47.41 -10.92
C ARG A 567 -13.30 46.29 -11.95
N LEU A 568 -12.56 46.53 -13.03
CA LEU A 568 -12.20 45.51 -14.03
C LEU A 568 -11.34 44.41 -13.40
N PRO A 569 -11.44 43.15 -13.90
CA PRO A 569 -10.61 42.06 -13.42
C PRO A 569 -9.13 42.39 -13.63
N LYS A 570 -8.30 42.02 -12.66
CA LYS A 570 -6.85 42.12 -12.73
C LYS A 570 -6.25 40.78 -13.14
N GLN A 571 -5.08 40.85 -13.74
CA GLN A 571 -4.29 39.66 -14.04
C GLN A 571 -3.88 38.96 -12.76
N LEU A 572 -4.07 37.63 -12.71
CA LEU A 572 -3.62 36.81 -11.59
C LEU A 572 -2.10 36.96 -11.45
N LYS A 573 -1.64 37.27 -10.23
CA LYS A 573 -0.21 37.44 -9.95
C LYS A 573 0.46 36.09 -9.68
N VAL A 574 1.72 35.98 -10.09
CA VAL A 574 2.59 34.82 -9.74
C VAL A 574 2.66 34.61 -8.23
N VAL A 575 2.77 35.71 -7.47
CA VAL A 575 2.84 35.67 -6.00
C VAL A 575 1.61 35.01 -5.38
N THR A 576 0.42 35.24 -5.94
CA THR A 576 -0.83 34.59 -5.51
C THR A 576 -0.75 33.08 -5.66
N LEU A 577 -0.21 32.61 -6.78
CA LEU A 577 -0.01 31.18 -7.04
C LEU A 577 1.02 30.58 -6.07
N VAL A 578 2.18 31.23 -5.91
CA VAL A 578 3.25 30.74 -5.02
C VAL A 578 2.76 30.66 -3.58
N LEU A 579 2.20 31.75 -3.04
CA LEU A 579 1.68 31.75 -1.67
C LEU A 579 0.55 30.74 -1.47
N GLY A 580 -0.33 30.58 -2.47
CA GLY A 580 -1.42 29.63 -2.41
C GLY A 580 -0.96 28.17 -2.41
N LEU A 581 0.13 27.83 -3.12
CA LEU A 581 0.60 26.46 -3.33
C LEU A 581 1.69 25.99 -2.37
N VAL A 582 2.38 26.88 -1.64
CA VAL A 582 3.44 26.48 -0.69
C VAL A 582 2.92 25.49 0.36
N ALA A 583 1.86 25.82 1.10
CA ALA A 583 1.36 24.94 2.16
C ALA A 583 0.84 23.60 1.60
N PRO A 584 0.02 23.57 0.53
CA PRO A 584 -0.42 22.31 -0.07
C PRO A 584 0.74 21.42 -0.54
N VAL A 585 1.74 21.99 -1.24
CA VAL A 585 2.90 21.22 -1.73
C VAL A 585 3.72 20.65 -0.57
N VAL A 586 4.00 21.47 0.46
CA VAL A 586 4.74 21.02 1.65
C VAL A 586 4.00 19.91 2.40
N SER A 587 2.67 19.94 2.45
CA SER A 587 1.89 18.93 3.17
C SER A 587 1.68 17.61 2.42
N SER A 588 1.64 17.61 1.08
CA SER A 588 1.16 16.43 0.33
C SER A 588 2.06 15.95 -0.80
N ALA A 589 3.05 16.74 -1.26
CA ALA A 589 3.88 16.33 -2.40
C ALA A 589 4.77 15.13 -2.09
N GLY A 590 5.35 15.07 -0.88
CA GLY A 590 6.13 13.92 -0.43
C GLY A 590 5.31 12.64 -0.44
N LEU A 591 4.09 12.70 0.10
CA LEU A 591 3.16 11.58 0.15
C LEU A 591 2.77 11.11 -1.27
N ALA A 592 2.53 12.03 -2.20
CA ALA A 592 2.21 11.70 -3.59
C ALA A 592 3.35 10.94 -4.29
N VAL A 593 4.61 11.36 -4.07
CA VAL A 593 5.80 10.66 -4.60
C VAL A 593 5.95 9.27 -3.96
N ARG A 594 5.80 9.16 -2.63
CA ARG A 594 5.89 7.88 -1.92
C ARG A 594 4.78 6.91 -2.35
N MET A 595 3.55 7.40 -2.51
CA MET A 595 2.43 6.59 -2.99
C MET A 595 2.70 6.04 -4.40
N ALA A 596 3.26 6.85 -5.29
CA ALA A 596 3.63 6.40 -6.64
C ALA A 596 4.65 5.25 -6.58
N ASP A 597 5.68 5.36 -5.74
CA ASP A 597 6.71 4.33 -5.55
C ASP A 597 6.11 3.03 -4.99
N VAL A 598 5.26 3.12 -3.96
CA VAL A 598 4.59 1.96 -3.35
C VAL A 598 3.67 1.25 -4.36
N ILE A 599 2.89 2.00 -5.15
CA ILE A 599 2.02 1.41 -6.18
C ILE A 599 2.87 0.71 -7.25
N VAL A 600 3.92 1.35 -7.76
CA VAL A 600 4.82 0.76 -8.77
C VAL A 600 5.44 -0.54 -8.25
N GLY A 601 5.97 -0.54 -7.03
CA GLY A 601 6.56 -1.74 -6.43
C GLY A 601 5.53 -2.84 -6.16
N SER A 602 4.26 -2.49 -5.91
CA SER A 602 3.19 -3.47 -5.70
C SER A 602 2.70 -4.15 -6.99
N VAL A 603 2.93 -3.54 -8.17
CA VAL A 603 2.52 -4.12 -9.47
C VAL A 603 3.16 -5.48 -9.72
N VAL A 604 4.37 -5.74 -9.20
CA VAL A 604 5.06 -7.03 -9.38
C VAL A 604 4.35 -8.20 -8.71
N ARG A 605 3.41 -7.93 -7.79
CA ARG A 605 2.64 -8.93 -7.04
C ARG A 605 1.13 -8.74 -7.16
N VAL A 606 0.66 -7.98 -8.15
CA VAL A 606 -0.76 -7.61 -8.28
C VAL A 606 -1.65 -8.79 -8.69
N ASP A 607 -1.11 -9.75 -9.43
CA ASP A 607 -1.87 -10.90 -9.90
C ASP A 607 -1.95 -11.99 -8.83
N ARG A 608 -3.12 -12.13 -8.21
CA ARG A 608 -3.39 -13.20 -7.24
C ARG A 608 -3.47 -14.58 -7.88
N ASN A 609 -3.92 -14.65 -9.14
CA ASN A 609 -4.11 -15.87 -9.92
C ASN A 609 -3.23 -15.77 -11.17
N PRO A 610 -1.93 -16.08 -11.09
CA PRO A 610 -0.93 -15.82 -12.13
C PRO A 610 -1.44 -16.02 -13.57
N GLY A 611 -1.45 -14.95 -14.37
CA GLY A 611 -1.97 -14.95 -15.74
C GLY A 611 -3.47 -14.67 -15.88
N GLY A 612 -4.16 -14.44 -14.77
CA GLY A 612 -5.59 -14.19 -14.70
C GLY A 612 -5.93 -12.72 -14.98
N LEU A 613 -5.03 -11.81 -14.66
CA LEU A 613 -5.20 -10.39 -14.97
C LEU A 613 -4.74 -10.05 -16.39
N PRO A 614 -5.41 -9.11 -17.08
CA PRO A 614 -4.91 -8.58 -18.34
C PRO A 614 -3.56 -7.86 -18.16
N ASP A 615 -2.66 -8.01 -19.14
CA ASP A 615 -1.30 -7.44 -19.09
C ASP A 615 -1.28 -5.91 -18.92
N TRP A 616 -2.32 -5.21 -19.39
CA TRP A 616 -2.45 -3.75 -19.28
C TRP A 616 -2.97 -3.27 -17.92
N LEU A 617 -3.54 -4.14 -17.07
CA LEU A 617 -4.26 -3.71 -15.87
C LEU A 617 -3.33 -3.05 -14.84
N GLY A 618 -2.12 -3.59 -14.63
CA GLY A 618 -1.13 -2.98 -13.74
C GLY A 618 -0.78 -1.55 -14.19
N ASN A 619 -0.60 -1.34 -15.49
CA ASN A 619 -0.35 -0.01 -16.05
C ASN A 619 -1.55 0.92 -15.88
N VAL A 620 -2.78 0.42 -16.03
CA VAL A 620 -3.99 1.24 -15.82
C VAL A 620 -4.10 1.70 -14.37
N ILE A 621 -3.80 0.83 -13.40
CA ILE A 621 -3.79 1.19 -11.97
C ILE A 621 -2.80 2.34 -11.72
N VAL A 622 -1.56 2.21 -12.18
CA VAL A 622 -0.53 3.26 -12.05
C VAL A 622 -0.95 4.53 -12.78
N ALA A 623 -1.42 4.40 -14.03
CA ALA A 623 -1.81 5.53 -14.87
C ALA A 623 -2.96 6.34 -14.25
N VAL A 624 -4.00 5.68 -13.73
CA VAL A 624 -5.13 6.32 -13.06
C VAL A 624 -4.68 7.00 -11.77
N ALA A 625 -3.86 6.33 -10.94
CA ALA A 625 -3.36 6.92 -9.70
C ALA A 625 -2.55 8.20 -9.97
N ILE A 626 -1.63 8.16 -10.95
CA ILE A 626 -0.83 9.32 -11.36
C ILE A 626 -1.72 10.42 -11.97
N ALA A 627 -2.69 10.06 -12.81
CA ALA A 627 -3.62 11.02 -13.41
C ALA A 627 -4.46 11.76 -12.35
N VAL A 628 -4.93 11.04 -11.33
CA VAL A 628 -5.69 11.62 -10.21
C VAL A 628 -4.82 12.61 -9.43
N VAL A 629 -3.58 12.23 -9.09
CA VAL A 629 -2.62 13.12 -8.41
C VAL A 629 -2.36 14.38 -9.25
N VAL A 630 -2.11 14.22 -10.55
CA VAL A 630 -1.87 15.35 -11.46
C VAL A 630 -3.08 16.27 -11.53
N CYS A 631 -4.29 15.73 -11.73
CA CYS A 631 -5.52 16.51 -11.80
C CYS A 631 -5.76 17.33 -10.52
N PHE A 632 -5.52 16.73 -9.36
CA PHE A 632 -5.70 17.41 -8.07
C PHE A 632 -4.64 18.47 -7.81
N MET A 633 -3.36 18.16 -8.02
CA MET A 633 -2.25 19.04 -7.67
C MET A 633 -2.03 20.19 -8.66
N PHE A 634 -2.37 20.01 -9.94
CA PHE A 634 -2.06 20.99 -11.00
C PHE A 634 -3.21 21.93 -11.34
N VAL A 635 -4.40 21.78 -10.74
CA VAL A 635 -5.61 22.55 -11.09
C VAL A 635 -5.38 24.07 -11.09
N TYR A 636 -4.68 24.60 -10.08
CA TYR A 636 -4.38 26.02 -9.96
C TYR A 636 -3.24 26.46 -10.89
N LEU A 637 -2.18 25.65 -11.02
CA LEU A 637 -1.04 25.96 -11.88
C LEU A 637 -1.45 26.02 -13.36
N LEU A 638 -2.29 25.07 -13.82
CA LEU A 638 -2.77 25.02 -15.20
C LEU A 638 -3.67 26.21 -15.55
N SER A 639 -4.45 26.71 -14.59
CA SER A 639 -5.30 27.89 -14.81
C SER A 639 -4.49 29.12 -15.26
N TYR A 640 -3.23 29.22 -14.81
CA TYR A 640 -2.29 30.30 -15.12
C TYR A 640 -1.71 30.20 -16.55
N VAL A 641 -1.89 29.07 -17.24
CA VAL A 641 -1.29 28.80 -18.56
C VAL A 641 -2.11 29.41 -19.70
N HIS A 642 -3.44 29.55 -19.56
CA HIS A 642 -4.33 29.82 -20.71
C HIS A 642 -4.14 31.17 -21.40
N ILE A 643 -3.68 32.20 -20.68
CA ILE A 643 -3.43 33.57 -21.22
C ILE A 643 -1.98 33.71 -21.73
N SER A 644 -1.14 32.69 -21.58
CA SER A 644 0.25 32.71 -22.05
C SER A 644 0.35 32.77 -23.58
N GLY A 645 1.34 33.52 -24.08
CA GLY A 645 1.53 33.73 -25.51
C GLY A 645 1.97 32.50 -26.28
N ASP A 646 2.52 31.49 -25.59
CA ASP A 646 3.11 30.30 -26.21
C ASP A 646 2.81 29.01 -25.45
N LYS A 647 1.51 28.70 -25.32
CA LYS A 647 1.01 27.43 -24.77
C LYS A 647 1.37 26.19 -25.62
N ARG A 648 1.80 26.39 -26.88
CA ARG A 648 2.20 25.29 -27.78
C ARG A 648 3.54 24.68 -27.34
N THR A 649 4.47 25.51 -26.87
CA THR A 649 5.75 25.05 -26.34
C THR A 649 5.60 24.11 -25.15
N LEU A 650 4.69 24.38 -24.21
CA LEU A 650 4.41 23.47 -23.10
C LEU A 650 3.92 22.09 -23.59
N GLY A 651 2.95 22.08 -24.52
CA GLY A 651 2.45 20.84 -25.11
C GLY A 651 3.53 20.06 -25.85
N LEU A 652 4.39 20.73 -26.61
CA LEU A 652 5.53 20.11 -27.30
C LEU A 652 6.53 19.49 -26.32
N LEU A 653 6.88 20.18 -25.23
CA LEU A 653 7.81 19.65 -24.22
C LEU A 653 7.25 18.40 -23.53
N LEU A 654 5.96 18.39 -23.18
CA LEU A 654 5.32 17.20 -22.59
C LEU A 654 5.29 16.02 -23.58
N CYS A 655 5.03 16.27 -24.85
CA CYS A 655 5.09 15.25 -25.90
C CYS A 655 6.52 14.73 -26.12
N ILE A 656 7.55 15.60 -26.09
CA ILE A 656 8.95 15.20 -26.19
C ILE A 656 9.33 14.31 -25.00
N PHE A 657 8.99 14.71 -23.78
CA PHE A 657 9.34 13.95 -22.58
C PHE A 657 8.63 12.58 -22.54
N PHE A 658 7.36 12.53 -22.95
CA PHE A 658 6.63 11.27 -23.18
C PHE A 658 7.32 10.42 -24.25
N GLY A 659 7.64 10.98 -25.42
CA GLY A 659 8.28 10.27 -26.52
C GLY A 659 9.66 9.70 -26.16
N CYS A 660 10.47 10.46 -25.42
CA CYS A 660 11.75 10.00 -24.90
C CYS A 660 11.57 8.83 -23.91
N SER A 661 10.63 8.94 -22.97
CA SER A 661 10.36 7.87 -22.00
C SER A 661 9.84 6.61 -22.67
N LEU A 662 8.96 6.76 -23.67
CA LEU A 662 8.45 5.66 -24.50
C LEU A 662 9.57 4.98 -25.28
N ALA A 663 10.48 5.75 -25.88
CA ALA A 663 11.63 5.22 -26.61
C ALA A 663 12.60 4.46 -25.70
N LEU A 664 12.84 4.96 -24.48
CA LEU A 664 13.70 4.28 -23.50
C LEU A 664 13.16 2.90 -23.10
N VAL A 665 11.84 2.80 -22.86
CA VAL A 665 11.23 1.52 -22.45
C VAL A 665 11.02 0.56 -23.63
N SER A 666 10.68 1.05 -24.82
CA SER A 666 10.46 0.20 -25.99
C SER A 666 11.76 -0.35 -26.57
N SER A 667 12.85 0.42 -26.49
CA SER A 667 14.19 -0.03 -26.91
C SER A 667 14.83 -1.05 -25.96
N GLY A 668 14.34 -1.15 -24.72
CA GLY A 668 14.94 -2.00 -23.69
C GLY A 668 16.29 -1.51 -23.16
N ILE A 669 16.72 -0.27 -23.51
CA ILE A 669 17.94 0.35 -22.99
C ILE A 669 17.86 0.48 -21.46
N VAL A 670 16.70 0.88 -20.95
CA VAL A 670 16.43 0.88 -19.52
C VAL A 670 15.71 -0.42 -19.18
N PRO A 671 16.35 -1.33 -18.42
CA PRO A 671 15.76 -2.63 -18.14
C PRO A 671 14.57 -2.49 -17.19
N ALA A 672 13.54 -3.30 -17.44
CA ALA A 672 12.35 -3.39 -16.59
C ALA A 672 12.67 -4.01 -15.22
N PHE A 673 13.62 -4.95 -15.20
CA PHE A 673 14.07 -5.70 -14.03
C PHE A 673 15.60 -5.72 -13.99
N THR A 674 16.17 -5.69 -12.78
CA THR A 674 17.61 -5.76 -12.52
C THR A 674 17.90 -6.91 -11.56
N GLU A 675 19.18 -7.18 -11.27
CA GLU A 675 19.53 -8.18 -10.26
C GLU A 675 19.01 -7.82 -8.86
N ASP A 676 18.90 -6.52 -8.54
CA ASP A 676 18.41 -6.02 -7.26
C ASP A 676 16.87 -5.91 -7.24
N VAL A 677 16.26 -5.44 -8.35
CA VAL A 677 14.80 -5.38 -8.53
C VAL A 677 14.40 -6.41 -9.58
N ALA A 678 14.40 -7.67 -9.17
CA ALA A 678 14.19 -8.81 -10.05
C ALA A 678 12.70 -9.09 -10.30
N ARG A 679 12.40 -9.77 -11.40
CA ARG A 679 11.07 -10.31 -11.67
C ARG A 679 10.80 -11.50 -10.75
N PRO A 680 9.76 -11.47 -9.90
CA PRO A 680 9.41 -12.59 -9.04
C PRO A 680 8.86 -13.76 -9.86
N VAL A 681 9.41 -14.95 -9.67
CA VAL A 681 8.98 -16.20 -10.31
C VAL A 681 8.87 -17.33 -9.28
N ASN A 682 8.03 -18.31 -9.59
CA ASN A 682 7.85 -19.53 -8.82
C ASN A 682 8.21 -20.72 -9.70
N VAL A 683 9.13 -21.55 -9.21
CA VAL A 683 9.52 -22.82 -9.83
C VAL A 683 9.16 -23.94 -8.86
N VAL A 684 8.25 -24.82 -9.28
CA VAL A 684 7.65 -25.82 -8.41
C VAL A 684 7.66 -27.16 -9.12
N HIS A 685 8.21 -28.19 -8.49
CA HIS A 685 7.96 -29.56 -8.89
C HIS A 685 6.58 -29.99 -8.39
N VAL A 686 5.66 -30.26 -9.31
CA VAL A 686 4.28 -30.66 -9.02
C VAL A 686 4.10 -32.14 -9.29
N VAL A 687 3.56 -32.85 -8.31
CA VAL A 687 3.11 -34.24 -8.44
C VAL A 687 1.59 -34.26 -8.20
N ASP A 688 0.82 -34.53 -9.25
CA ASP A 688 -0.64 -34.47 -9.24
C ASP A 688 -1.27 -35.87 -9.35
N THR A 689 -2.08 -36.21 -8.34
CA THR A 689 -2.81 -37.47 -8.23
C THR A 689 -4.33 -37.30 -8.21
N THR A 690 -4.84 -36.09 -8.46
CA THR A 690 -6.29 -35.78 -8.41
C THR A 690 -7.15 -36.62 -9.37
N GLY A 691 -6.55 -37.18 -10.43
CA GLY A 691 -7.22 -38.03 -11.42
C GLY A 691 -7.11 -39.56 -11.18
N MET A 692 -6.58 -39.99 -10.04
CA MET A 692 -6.25 -41.40 -9.75
C MET A 692 -7.28 -42.09 -8.84
N ASP A 693 -8.50 -42.35 -9.34
CA ASP A 693 -9.51 -43.07 -8.54
C ASP A 693 -9.31 -44.61 -8.54
N ASP A 694 -8.66 -45.18 -9.57
CA ASP A 694 -8.64 -46.64 -9.80
C ASP A 694 -7.30 -47.33 -9.47
N GLY A 695 -6.34 -46.66 -8.82
CA GLY A 695 -5.03 -47.24 -8.43
C GLY A 695 -4.10 -47.70 -9.58
N ASN A 696 -4.57 -47.65 -10.84
CA ASN A 696 -3.87 -48.18 -12.03
C ASN A 696 -3.22 -47.12 -12.94
N ARG A 697 -3.40 -45.82 -12.66
CA ARG A 697 -2.71 -44.75 -13.40
C ARG A 697 -1.40 -44.40 -12.70
N GLU A 698 -0.45 -43.80 -13.41
CA GLU A 698 0.76 -43.22 -12.81
C GLU A 698 0.51 -41.75 -12.43
N PRO A 699 1.10 -41.22 -11.33
CA PRO A 699 0.98 -39.81 -10.96
C PRO A 699 1.50 -38.91 -12.08
N LEU A 700 0.80 -37.80 -12.35
CA LEU A 700 1.28 -36.81 -13.30
C LEU A 700 2.34 -35.94 -12.62
N SER A 701 3.58 -35.94 -13.13
CA SER A 701 4.67 -35.15 -12.55
C SER A 701 5.24 -34.17 -13.56
N TYR A 702 5.44 -32.90 -13.15
CA TYR A 702 5.96 -31.84 -14.00
C TYR A 702 6.58 -30.67 -13.20
N ILE A 703 7.48 -29.93 -13.81
CA ILE A 703 8.00 -28.66 -13.28
C ILE A 703 7.12 -27.52 -13.79
N SER A 704 6.52 -26.76 -12.87
CA SER A 704 5.69 -25.59 -13.14
C SER A 704 6.48 -24.30 -12.90
N LEU A 705 6.52 -23.42 -13.91
CA LEU A 705 7.06 -22.07 -13.83
C LEU A 705 5.92 -21.04 -14.03
N PHE A 706 5.76 -20.13 -13.08
CA PHE A 706 4.75 -19.06 -13.14
C PHE A 706 5.21 -17.79 -12.41
N SER A 707 4.48 -16.68 -12.57
CA SER A 707 4.80 -15.39 -11.96
C SER A 707 3.55 -14.60 -11.59
N ASN A 708 3.55 -13.97 -10.41
CA ASN A 708 2.53 -13.01 -9.99
C ASN A 708 2.70 -11.63 -10.67
N THR A 709 3.81 -11.42 -11.40
CA THR A 709 4.00 -10.24 -12.24
C THR A 709 3.31 -10.43 -13.59
N PRO A 710 2.46 -9.48 -14.02
CA PRO A 710 1.74 -9.56 -15.29
C PRO A 710 2.66 -9.81 -16.50
N GLY A 711 2.18 -10.59 -17.46
CA GLY A 711 2.86 -10.87 -18.72
C GLY A 711 3.27 -12.31 -18.93
N LYS A 712 3.78 -12.56 -20.15
CA LYS A 712 4.32 -13.87 -20.55
C LYS A 712 5.69 -14.14 -19.95
N LEU A 713 6.10 -15.41 -20.00
CA LEU A 713 7.38 -15.92 -19.49
C LEU A 713 8.43 -16.18 -20.59
N THR A 714 8.24 -15.58 -21.77
CA THR A 714 9.07 -15.87 -22.95
C THR A 714 10.51 -15.37 -22.82
N LYS A 715 10.76 -14.37 -21.98
CA LYS A 715 12.10 -13.81 -21.77
C LYS A 715 12.89 -14.60 -20.73
N GLU A 716 12.20 -15.17 -19.77
CA GLU A 716 12.72 -16.01 -18.70
C GLU A 716 13.19 -17.36 -19.23
N LEU A 717 12.54 -17.84 -20.30
CA LEU A 717 12.82 -19.14 -20.91
C LEU A 717 13.97 -19.15 -21.93
N VAL A 718 14.57 -18.00 -22.25
CA VAL A 718 15.63 -17.91 -23.27
C VAL A 718 16.81 -18.82 -22.92
N ASP A 719 17.20 -18.86 -21.64
CA ASP A 719 18.31 -19.67 -21.13
C ASP A 719 17.87 -21.08 -20.68
N LEU A 720 16.58 -21.39 -20.80
CA LEU A 720 15.96 -22.68 -20.43
C LEU A 720 15.54 -23.51 -21.64
N GLY A 721 16.07 -23.21 -22.84
CA GLY A 721 15.67 -23.86 -24.09
C GLY A 721 15.82 -25.39 -24.06
N ASP A 722 16.85 -25.91 -23.40
CA ASP A 722 17.10 -27.34 -23.26
C ASP A 722 16.17 -28.05 -22.27
N GLU A 723 15.35 -27.29 -21.52
CA GLU A 723 14.47 -27.81 -20.47
C GLU A 723 13.06 -28.16 -20.95
N GLU A 724 12.76 -28.00 -22.24
CA GLU A 724 11.48 -28.42 -22.86
C GLU A 724 10.22 -27.82 -22.18
N PHE A 725 10.25 -26.51 -21.88
CA PHE A 725 9.08 -25.83 -21.31
C PHE A 725 8.00 -25.52 -22.36
N PHE A 726 6.76 -25.89 -22.05
CA PHE A 726 5.56 -25.57 -22.82
C PHE A 726 4.69 -24.58 -22.05
N CYS A 727 4.48 -23.38 -22.60
CA CYS A 727 3.68 -22.33 -21.96
C CYS A 727 2.30 -22.19 -22.59
N GLY A 728 1.28 -22.00 -21.77
CA GLY A 728 -0.06 -21.75 -22.28
C GLY A 728 -1.07 -21.39 -21.20
N ARG A 729 -2.23 -20.90 -21.65
CA ARG A 729 -3.41 -20.72 -20.79
C ARG A 729 -4.19 -22.01 -20.55
N ASN A 730 -3.84 -23.07 -21.27
CA ASN A 730 -4.34 -24.43 -21.06
C ASN A 730 -3.55 -25.20 -19.98
N MET A 731 -2.37 -24.70 -19.59
CA MET A 731 -1.52 -25.28 -18.54
C MET A 731 -1.92 -24.73 -17.17
N THR A 732 -3.16 -24.99 -16.77
CA THR A 732 -3.71 -24.46 -15.51
C THR A 732 -3.51 -25.43 -14.36
N THR A 733 -2.94 -24.94 -13.27
CA THR A 733 -2.80 -25.69 -12.02
C THR A 733 -3.53 -24.93 -10.91
N ASP A 734 -4.32 -25.63 -10.11
CA ASP A 734 -4.91 -25.10 -8.89
C ASP A 734 -4.03 -25.53 -7.70
N PHE A 735 -3.37 -24.55 -7.06
CA PHE A 735 -2.56 -24.79 -5.87
C PHE A 735 -3.37 -24.61 -4.57
N VAL A 736 -4.70 -24.78 -4.66
CA VAL A 736 -5.73 -24.89 -3.60
C VAL A 736 -5.94 -23.61 -2.78
N THR A 737 -6.45 -22.49 -3.26
CA THR A 737 -7.46 -22.26 -4.31
C THR A 737 -7.13 -20.97 -5.06
N PHE A 738 -5.84 -20.74 -5.31
CA PHE A 738 -5.42 -19.80 -6.34
C PHE A 738 -5.02 -20.61 -7.58
N THR A 739 -5.48 -20.18 -8.74
CA THR A 739 -5.23 -20.89 -10.00
C THR A 739 -4.19 -20.17 -10.81
N THR A 740 -3.18 -20.90 -11.26
CA THR A 740 -2.24 -20.47 -12.29
C THR A 740 -2.98 -20.49 -13.63
N LYS A 741 -3.44 -19.34 -14.13
CA LYS A 741 -4.17 -19.21 -15.41
C LYS A 741 -3.24 -19.12 -16.62
N TYR A 742 -1.97 -18.76 -16.40
CA TYR A 742 -0.89 -18.87 -17.38
C TYR A 742 0.37 -19.34 -16.67
N GLY A 743 0.97 -20.40 -17.19
CA GLY A 743 2.22 -20.96 -16.69
C GLY A 743 2.92 -21.76 -17.77
N CYS A 744 4.12 -22.24 -17.44
CA CYS A 744 4.92 -23.10 -18.31
C CYS A 744 5.23 -24.40 -17.59
N TRP A 745 5.07 -25.53 -18.27
CA TRP A 745 5.34 -26.86 -17.73
C TRP A 745 6.49 -27.54 -18.46
N SER A 746 7.32 -28.27 -17.73
CA SER A 746 8.30 -29.21 -18.28
C SER A 746 8.09 -30.60 -17.67
N TYR A 747 8.11 -31.63 -18.51
CA TYR A 747 8.00 -33.03 -18.09
C TYR A 747 9.36 -33.74 -18.07
N LYS A 748 10.43 -33.03 -18.45
CA LYS A 748 11.77 -33.60 -18.55
C LYS A 748 12.28 -34.03 -17.18
N GLU A 749 12.53 -35.33 -17.02
CA GLU A 749 13.06 -35.94 -15.79
C GLU A 749 12.20 -35.67 -14.53
N SER A 750 10.91 -35.39 -14.71
CA SER A 750 9.98 -35.07 -13.62
C SER A 750 9.64 -36.26 -12.71
N SER A 751 10.02 -37.49 -13.07
CA SER A 751 9.87 -38.66 -12.21
C SER A 751 10.96 -38.77 -11.12
N SER A 752 11.96 -37.88 -11.12
CA SER A 752 13.08 -37.91 -10.19
C SER A 752 12.91 -36.93 -9.00
N GLY A 753 13.44 -37.30 -7.83
CA GLY A 753 13.45 -36.41 -6.64
C GLY A 753 12.20 -36.47 -5.76
N TRP A 754 11.30 -37.42 -5.98
CA TRP A 754 10.16 -37.74 -5.11
C TRP A 754 9.82 -39.24 -5.17
N SER A 755 9.08 -39.74 -4.17
CA SER A 755 8.60 -41.12 -4.07
C SER A 755 7.08 -41.19 -3.92
N LYS A 756 6.45 -42.24 -4.47
CA LYS A 756 5.00 -42.50 -4.28
C LYS A 756 4.58 -42.61 -2.81
N SER A 757 5.50 -43.02 -1.92
CA SER A 757 5.24 -43.08 -0.48
C SER A 757 5.04 -41.71 0.18
N GLU A 758 5.47 -40.63 -0.48
CA GLU A 758 5.35 -39.25 -0.01
C GLU A 758 4.01 -38.61 -0.42
N VAL A 759 3.24 -39.25 -1.32
CA VAL A 759 1.95 -38.74 -1.79
C VAL A 759 0.94 -38.74 -0.63
N PRO A 760 0.24 -37.61 -0.37
CA PRO A 760 -0.77 -37.53 0.67
C PRO A 760 -1.98 -38.43 0.36
N VAL A 761 -2.58 -38.98 1.40
CA VAL A 761 -3.70 -39.93 1.28
C VAL A 761 -4.97 -39.29 1.85
N LEU A 762 -6.06 -39.38 1.08
CA LEU A 762 -7.42 -39.05 1.49
C LEU A 762 -8.24 -40.35 1.48
N LEU A 763 -8.65 -40.83 2.65
CA LEU A 763 -9.41 -42.08 2.80
C LEU A 763 -10.78 -41.78 3.38
N VAL A 764 -11.84 -42.17 2.68
CA VAL A 764 -13.21 -42.12 3.24
C VAL A 764 -13.37 -43.26 4.23
N GLU A 765 -13.53 -42.93 5.51
CA GLU A 765 -13.72 -43.91 6.59
C GLU A 765 -15.18 -44.32 6.71
N SER A 766 -16.09 -43.35 6.57
CA SER A 766 -17.52 -43.59 6.61
C SER A 766 -18.29 -42.52 5.83
N ASP A 767 -19.43 -42.92 5.27
CA ASP A 767 -20.44 -42.04 4.69
C ASP A 767 -21.80 -42.50 5.21
N SER A 768 -22.46 -41.67 6.01
CA SER A 768 -23.67 -42.03 6.75
C SER A 768 -24.69 -40.91 6.74
N VAL A 769 -25.97 -41.26 6.85
CA VAL A 769 -27.06 -40.30 7.04
C VAL A 769 -27.48 -40.36 8.50
N THR A 770 -27.29 -39.26 9.22
CA THR A 770 -27.61 -39.13 10.65
C THR A 770 -28.56 -37.95 10.83
N ASP A 771 -29.71 -38.15 11.50
CA ASP A 771 -30.73 -37.11 11.72
C ASP A 771 -31.20 -36.36 10.45
N GLY A 772 -31.21 -37.05 9.30
CA GLY A 772 -31.64 -36.49 8.02
C GLY A 772 -30.57 -35.71 7.24
N ALA A 773 -29.36 -35.56 7.79
CA ALA A 773 -28.22 -34.94 7.12
C ALA A 773 -27.16 -36.00 6.75
N ARG A 774 -26.69 -36.00 5.49
CA ARG A 774 -25.55 -36.84 5.07
C ARG A 774 -24.27 -36.25 5.64
N GLN A 775 -23.44 -37.10 6.23
CA GLN A 775 -22.13 -36.78 6.78
C GLN A 775 -21.10 -37.77 6.24
N THR A 776 -19.96 -37.26 5.80
CA THR A 776 -18.83 -38.08 5.38
C THR A 776 -17.62 -37.79 6.27
N VAL A 777 -16.94 -38.85 6.71
CA VAL A 777 -15.73 -38.78 7.53
C VAL A 777 -14.53 -39.21 6.69
N ILE A 778 -13.52 -38.35 6.62
CA ILE A 778 -12.35 -38.50 5.76
C ILE A 778 -11.09 -38.48 6.65
N SER A 779 -10.32 -39.56 6.61
CA SER A 779 -8.95 -39.62 7.13
C SER A 779 -8.01 -38.92 6.17
N VAL A 780 -7.25 -37.95 6.67
CA VAL A 780 -6.23 -37.23 5.89
C VAL A 780 -4.85 -37.54 6.46
N ASP A 781 -3.94 -38.03 5.62
CA ASP A 781 -2.53 -38.26 5.94
C ASP A 781 -1.65 -37.44 5.00
N THR A 782 -1.05 -36.36 5.51
CA THR A 782 -0.15 -35.46 4.77
C THR A 782 1.29 -35.99 4.69
N LYS A 783 1.53 -37.22 5.16
CA LYS A 783 2.82 -37.89 5.22
C LYS A 783 3.83 -37.11 6.05
N SER A 784 4.86 -36.56 5.43
CA SER A 784 5.93 -35.79 6.07
C SER A 784 5.67 -34.29 6.04
N SER A 785 4.61 -33.82 5.38
CA SER A 785 4.35 -32.40 5.21
C SER A 785 3.64 -31.80 6.42
N THR A 786 4.26 -30.78 7.02
CA THR A 786 3.69 -29.94 8.08
C THR A 786 3.18 -28.59 7.54
N ARG A 787 3.00 -28.48 6.21
CA ARG A 787 2.48 -27.29 5.55
C ARG A 787 1.57 -27.67 4.39
N TRP A 788 0.30 -27.30 4.47
CA TRP A 788 -0.69 -27.72 3.48
C TRP A 788 -1.85 -26.74 3.32
N SER A 789 -2.55 -26.83 2.19
CA SER A 789 -3.75 -26.06 1.89
C SER A 789 -4.86 -27.00 1.43
N LEU A 790 -6.04 -26.88 2.02
CA LEU A 790 -7.19 -27.75 1.82
C LEU A 790 -8.41 -26.92 1.43
N GLY A 791 -8.98 -27.18 0.26
CA GLY A 791 -10.18 -26.54 -0.24
C GLY A 791 -11.40 -27.42 0.00
N ILE A 792 -12.44 -26.87 0.62
CA ILE A 792 -13.75 -27.50 0.80
C ILE A 792 -14.75 -26.87 -0.17
N ASN A 793 -15.41 -27.71 -0.98
CA ASN A 793 -16.39 -27.25 -1.95
C ASN A 793 -17.71 -26.89 -1.23
N LYS A 794 -18.00 -25.60 -1.11
CA LYS A 794 -19.17 -25.12 -0.37
C LYS A 794 -20.48 -25.19 -1.16
N GLN A 795 -20.43 -25.51 -2.46
CA GLN A 795 -21.64 -25.77 -3.24
C GLN A 795 -22.32 -27.09 -2.83
N GLU A 796 -21.52 -28.07 -2.38
CA GLU A 796 -21.99 -29.39 -1.96
C GLU A 796 -22.00 -29.53 -0.42
N ILE A 797 -21.13 -28.79 0.28
CA ILE A 797 -20.92 -28.89 1.73
C ILE A 797 -21.46 -27.65 2.46
N ASP A 798 -22.42 -27.88 3.36
CA ASP A 798 -22.97 -26.84 4.23
C ASP A 798 -21.98 -26.49 5.36
N ASP A 799 -21.33 -27.48 5.96
CA ASP A 799 -20.40 -27.26 7.06
C ASP A 799 -19.33 -28.37 7.15
N PHE A 800 -18.29 -28.14 7.93
CA PHE A 800 -17.27 -29.16 8.19
C PHE A 800 -16.61 -28.94 9.55
N THR A 801 -15.93 -29.98 10.03
CA THR A 801 -15.13 -29.94 11.25
C THR A 801 -13.81 -30.64 11.03
N VAL A 802 -12.74 -30.09 11.60
CA VAL A 802 -11.41 -30.70 11.60
C VAL A 802 -11.10 -31.15 13.01
N GLN A 803 -10.73 -32.42 13.14
CA GLN A 803 -10.36 -33.04 14.39
C GLN A 803 -8.94 -33.61 14.28
N VAL A 804 -8.12 -33.29 15.28
CA VAL A 804 -6.78 -33.87 15.45
C VAL A 804 -6.81 -34.62 16.77
N ASP A 805 -6.45 -35.90 16.73
CA ASP A 805 -6.58 -36.81 17.86
C ASP A 805 -7.99 -36.78 18.49
N SER A 806 -8.13 -36.26 19.71
CA SER A 806 -9.41 -36.14 20.42
C SER A 806 -9.99 -34.72 20.44
N GLU A 807 -9.29 -33.74 19.86
CA GLU A 807 -9.67 -32.33 19.94
C GLU A 807 -10.30 -31.83 18.64
N LYS A 808 -11.47 -31.21 18.76
CA LYS A 808 -12.21 -30.60 17.66
C LYS A 808 -11.75 -29.16 17.47
N LEU A 809 -10.81 -28.94 16.56
CA LEU A 809 -10.15 -27.66 16.31
C LEU A 809 -11.06 -26.65 15.61
N VAL A 810 -11.83 -27.12 14.64
CA VAL A 810 -12.75 -26.27 13.87
C VAL A 810 -14.18 -26.68 14.23
N PRO A 811 -14.91 -25.89 15.04
CA PRO A 811 -16.29 -26.19 15.39
C PRO A 811 -17.24 -25.87 14.23
N LEU A 812 -18.50 -26.32 14.33
CA LEU A 812 -19.57 -26.00 13.38
C LEU A 812 -19.87 -24.49 13.34
N GLY A 813 -20.31 -24.00 12.19
CA GLY A 813 -20.75 -22.62 11.96
C GLY A 813 -19.62 -21.61 11.73
N GLY A 814 -20.03 -20.41 11.31
CA GLY A 814 -19.14 -19.25 11.17
C GLY A 814 -18.10 -19.34 10.06
N LYS A 815 -18.42 -20.06 8.96
CA LYS A 815 -17.49 -20.26 7.83
C LYS A 815 -17.97 -19.47 6.63
N SER A 816 -17.11 -18.59 6.13
CA SER A 816 -17.34 -17.84 4.88
C SER A 816 -16.66 -18.54 3.71
N GLU A 817 -16.97 -18.15 2.48
CA GLU A 817 -16.37 -18.72 1.27
C GLU A 817 -15.92 -17.64 0.31
N VAL A 818 -15.00 -17.99 -0.59
CA VAL A 818 -14.59 -17.17 -1.72
C VAL A 818 -14.60 -18.07 -2.96
N ASP A 819 -15.28 -17.62 -4.01
CA ASP A 819 -15.39 -18.34 -5.30
C ASP A 819 -15.93 -19.78 -5.15
N GLY A 820 -16.85 -20.02 -4.20
CA GLY A 820 -17.46 -21.33 -3.93
C GLY A 820 -16.61 -22.30 -3.11
N TRP A 821 -15.44 -21.87 -2.62
CA TRP A 821 -14.55 -22.67 -1.78
C TRP A 821 -14.32 -22.01 -0.42
N HIS A 822 -14.23 -22.84 0.61
CA HIS A 822 -13.60 -22.47 1.88
C HIS A 822 -12.19 -23.06 1.92
N THR A 823 -11.18 -22.26 2.26
CA THR A 823 -9.78 -22.72 2.28
C THR A 823 -9.28 -22.84 3.71
N ILE A 824 -8.77 -24.01 4.05
CA ILE A 824 -8.05 -24.25 5.30
C ILE A 824 -6.56 -24.26 4.96
N GLN A 825 -5.79 -23.40 5.61
CA GLN A 825 -4.33 -23.37 5.47
C GLN A 825 -3.72 -23.86 6.77
N PHE A 826 -2.72 -24.71 6.69
CA PHE A 826 -1.99 -25.19 7.86
C PHE A 826 -0.50 -24.94 7.67
N ALA A 827 0.14 -24.38 8.69
CA ALA A 827 1.58 -24.35 8.81
C ALA A 827 1.98 -24.59 10.27
N GLY A 828 2.88 -25.55 10.48
CA GLY A 828 3.33 -25.88 11.82
C GLY A 828 4.77 -26.32 11.89
N GLY A 829 5.29 -26.35 13.12
CA GLY A 829 6.63 -26.85 13.44
C GLY A 829 6.79 -28.33 13.12
N LYS A 830 8.02 -28.85 13.29
CA LYS A 830 8.39 -30.21 12.90
C LYS A 830 7.64 -31.32 13.64
N LYS A 831 7.12 -31.04 14.84
CA LYS A 831 6.35 -32.01 15.65
C LYS A 831 4.85 -31.91 15.40
N SER A 832 4.44 -31.11 14.43
CA SER A 832 3.03 -30.95 14.07
C SER A 832 2.40 -32.27 13.63
N PRO A 833 1.11 -32.47 13.91
CA PRO A 833 0.36 -33.63 13.44
C PRO A 833 0.27 -33.62 11.91
N THR A 834 0.57 -34.76 11.29
CA THR A 834 0.42 -34.97 9.84
C THR A 834 -0.79 -35.83 9.50
N LYS A 835 -1.54 -36.26 10.51
CA LYS A 835 -2.78 -37.01 10.37
C LYS A 835 -3.92 -36.32 11.10
N PHE A 836 -5.05 -36.20 10.44
CA PHE A 836 -6.24 -35.59 11.01
C PHE A 836 -7.51 -36.13 10.35
N GLN A 837 -8.63 -35.95 11.04
CA GLN A 837 -9.94 -36.35 10.55
C GLN A 837 -10.71 -35.11 10.10
N LEU A 838 -11.21 -35.16 8.88
CA LEU A 838 -12.10 -34.16 8.29
C LEU A 838 -13.51 -34.74 8.22
N THR A 839 -14.45 -34.11 8.90
CA THR A 839 -15.86 -34.47 8.81
C THR A 839 -16.59 -33.38 8.04
N VAL A 840 -17.27 -33.75 6.95
CA VAL A 840 -18.05 -32.83 6.12
C VAL A 840 -19.54 -33.14 6.21
N TYR A 841 -20.35 -32.08 6.21
CA TYR A 841 -21.81 -32.13 6.31
C TYR A 841 -22.40 -31.61 5.01
N TRP A 842 -23.15 -32.46 4.31
CA TRP A 842 -23.68 -32.18 2.99
C TRP A 842 -24.85 -31.21 3.03
N SER A 843 -25.01 -30.45 1.95
CA SER A 843 -26.16 -29.56 1.79
C SER A 843 -27.45 -30.30 1.51
N ASN A 844 -28.54 -29.87 2.17
CA ASN A 844 -29.89 -30.40 1.91
C ASN A 844 -30.38 -30.12 0.47
N ASN A 845 -29.82 -29.08 -0.17
CA ASN A 845 -30.08 -28.71 -1.55
C ASN A 845 -29.14 -29.39 -2.56
N ALA A 846 -28.36 -30.39 -2.16
CA ALA A 846 -27.63 -31.27 -3.08
C ALA A 846 -28.60 -32.18 -3.87
N THR A 847 -29.62 -31.59 -4.49
CA THR A 847 -30.66 -32.25 -5.25
C THR A 847 -30.35 -32.18 -6.74
N GLN A 848 -30.01 -33.33 -7.31
CA GLN A 848 -30.24 -33.78 -8.70
C GLN A 848 -29.69 -32.97 -9.89
N THR A 849 -29.28 -31.70 -9.76
CA THR A 849 -28.77 -30.91 -10.89
C THR A 849 -27.44 -31.45 -11.40
N SER A 850 -26.56 -31.89 -10.48
CA SER A 850 -25.25 -32.48 -10.83
C SER A 850 -25.34 -33.86 -11.49
N ARG A 851 -26.42 -34.62 -11.29
CA ARG A 851 -26.60 -35.94 -11.95
C ARG A 851 -27.07 -35.83 -13.41
N ARG A 852 -27.63 -34.70 -13.83
CA ARG A 852 -28.14 -34.51 -15.21
C ARG A 852 -27.10 -33.87 -16.15
N GLU A 853 -26.23 -33.01 -15.65
CA GLU A 853 -25.17 -32.37 -16.44
C GLU A 853 -23.86 -33.21 -16.50
N ALA A 854 -23.65 -34.13 -15.55
CA ALA A 854 -22.47 -35.02 -15.51
C ALA A 854 -22.41 -36.07 -16.64
N LYS A 855 -23.39 -36.12 -17.55
CA LYS A 855 -23.34 -37.04 -18.71
C LYS A 855 -22.54 -36.48 -19.90
N GLU A 856 -22.13 -35.20 -19.89
CA GLU A 856 -21.47 -34.59 -21.06
C GLU A 856 -20.11 -33.89 -20.79
N ALA A 857 -19.47 -34.05 -19.63
CA ALA A 857 -18.10 -33.56 -19.43
C ALA A 857 -17.24 -34.48 -18.55
N ALA A 858 -15.95 -34.55 -18.85
CA ALA A 858 -14.94 -35.37 -18.17
C ALA A 858 -14.58 -34.90 -16.73
N ASP A 859 -15.29 -33.93 -16.17
CA ASP A 859 -15.01 -33.33 -14.85
C ASP A 859 -16.16 -33.60 -13.88
N VAL A 860 -16.06 -34.70 -13.14
CA VAL A 860 -16.86 -34.87 -11.91
C VAL A 860 -16.36 -33.84 -10.90
N PRO A 861 -17.24 -33.02 -10.27
CA PRO A 861 -16.81 -32.01 -9.31
C PRO A 861 -16.04 -32.64 -8.15
N LEU A 862 -14.98 -31.96 -7.70
CA LEU A 862 -14.23 -32.33 -6.51
C LEU A 862 -14.97 -31.86 -5.26
N LEU A 863 -15.08 -32.75 -4.28
CA LEU A 863 -15.58 -32.44 -2.94
C LEU A 863 -14.52 -31.67 -2.14
N VAL A 864 -13.28 -32.16 -2.21
CA VAL A 864 -12.13 -31.65 -1.46
C VAL A 864 -10.90 -31.65 -2.36
N LYS A 865 -10.07 -30.61 -2.23
CA LYS A 865 -8.74 -30.51 -2.87
C LYS A 865 -7.68 -30.31 -1.81
N LEU A 866 -6.55 -30.98 -1.90
CA LEU A 866 -5.45 -30.87 -0.96
C LEU A 866 -4.13 -30.62 -1.69
N ARG A 867 -3.40 -29.60 -1.24
CA ARG A 867 -1.99 -29.37 -1.55
C ARG A 867 -1.17 -29.63 -0.31
N THR A 868 -0.14 -30.47 -0.40
CA THR A 868 0.90 -30.57 0.62
C THR A 868 2.24 -30.06 0.07
N ASP A 869 2.94 -29.27 0.88
CA ASP A 869 4.21 -28.65 0.51
C ASP A 869 5.36 -29.38 1.22
N VAL A 870 6.45 -29.65 0.49
CA VAL A 870 7.67 -30.25 1.05
C VAL A 870 8.82 -29.28 0.82
N ASN A 871 9.52 -28.91 1.90
CA ASN A 871 10.67 -28.01 1.84
C ASN A 871 11.92 -28.74 1.31
N ARG A 872 11.88 -29.11 0.04
CA ARG A 872 12.96 -29.83 -0.66
C ARG A 872 13.08 -29.31 -2.08
N VAL A 873 14.30 -28.97 -2.48
CA VAL A 873 14.63 -28.64 -3.87
C VAL A 873 14.98 -29.94 -4.59
N THR A 874 14.20 -30.31 -5.61
CA THR A 874 14.49 -31.50 -6.42
C THR A 874 15.63 -31.20 -7.39
N PRO A 875 16.36 -32.21 -7.89
CA PRO A 875 17.48 -31.98 -8.83
C PRO A 875 17.07 -31.12 -10.03
N LYS A 876 15.86 -31.37 -10.56
CA LYS A 876 15.35 -30.61 -11.70
C LYS A 876 15.00 -29.16 -11.37
N VAL A 877 14.42 -28.90 -10.21
CA VAL A 877 14.16 -27.53 -9.77
C VAL A 877 15.47 -26.78 -9.52
N ALA A 878 16.48 -27.44 -8.95
CA ALA A 878 17.81 -26.84 -8.76
C ALA A 878 18.44 -26.41 -10.09
N GLU A 879 18.40 -27.27 -11.11
CA GLU A 879 18.91 -26.97 -12.45
C GLU A 879 18.17 -25.77 -13.08
N VAL A 880 16.84 -25.75 -13.00
CA VAL A 880 16.04 -24.63 -13.54
C VAL A 880 16.37 -23.33 -12.80
N LEU A 881 16.47 -23.37 -11.47
CA LEU A 881 16.81 -22.19 -10.66
C LEU A 881 18.22 -21.65 -10.96
N GLU A 882 19.18 -22.52 -11.30
CA GLU A 882 20.54 -22.13 -11.67
C GLU A 882 20.61 -21.48 -13.05
N LYS A 883 19.82 -21.99 -14.01
CA LYS A 883 19.77 -21.49 -15.39
C LYS A 883 18.88 -20.25 -15.57
N LEU A 884 18.05 -19.91 -14.60
CA LEU A 884 17.21 -18.71 -14.68
C LEU A 884 18.05 -17.43 -14.81
N PRO A 885 17.61 -16.45 -15.62
CA PRO A 885 18.32 -15.18 -15.73
C PRO A 885 18.48 -14.49 -14.38
N ARG A 886 19.60 -13.80 -14.15
CA ARG A 886 19.90 -13.15 -12.86
C ARG A 886 18.93 -12.04 -12.45
N TRP A 887 18.17 -11.50 -13.40
CA TRP A 887 17.09 -10.55 -13.17
C TRP A 887 15.76 -11.23 -12.80
N CYS A 888 15.73 -12.55 -12.59
CA CYS A 888 14.63 -13.30 -12.00
C CYS A 888 14.97 -13.69 -10.55
N ALA A 889 13.97 -13.67 -9.67
CA ALA A 889 14.13 -14.07 -8.28
C ALA A 889 12.96 -14.96 -7.81
N PRO A 890 13.24 -16.00 -6.99
CA PRO A 890 12.20 -16.76 -6.32
C PRO A 890 11.29 -15.87 -5.46
N PHE A 891 9.99 -16.17 -5.48
CA PHE A 891 8.94 -15.47 -4.75
C PHE A 891 8.22 -16.39 -3.76
N GLY A 892 7.90 -15.88 -2.56
CA GLY A 892 7.30 -16.63 -1.46
C GLY A 892 6.14 -15.88 -0.79
N LYS A 893 5.18 -16.62 -0.24
CA LYS A 893 4.12 -16.15 0.69
C LYS A 893 3.35 -17.35 1.22
N SER A 894 2.53 -17.18 2.25
CA SER A 894 1.63 -18.23 2.79
C SER A 894 0.88 -19.04 1.73
N THR A 895 0.32 -18.39 0.71
CA THR A 895 -0.43 -19.11 -0.32
C THR A 895 0.45 -19.77 -1.39
N SER A 896 1.71 -19.37 -1.55
CA SER A 896 2.60 -19.94 -2.56
C SER A 896 3.08 -21.34 -2.13
N PRO A 897 3.16 -22.31 -3.05
CA PRO A 897 3.77 -23.61 -2.76
C PRO A 897 5.27 -23.47 -2.50
N TYR A 898 5.85 -24.48 -1.85
CA TYR A 898 7.30 -24.64 -1.82
C TYR A 898 7.82 -25.16 -3.18
N THR A 899 9.10 -25.50 -3.27
CA THR A 899 9.72 -26.00 -4.50
C THR A 899 9.26 -27.41 -4.89
N LEU A 900 8.61 -28.14 -3.99
CA LEU A 900 7.97 -29.44 -4.25
C LEU A 900 6.57 -29.43 -3.61
N ALA A 901 5.55 -29.72 -4.41
CA ALA A 901 4.16 -29.77 -3.99
C ALA A 901 3.45 -31.01 -4.53
N PHE A 902 2.65 -31.65 -3.69
CA PHE A 902 1.76 -32.74 -4.07
C PHE A 902 0.32 -32.24 -4.11
N LEU A 903 -0.40 -32.59 -5.16
CA LEU A 903 -1.81 -32.26 -5.35
C LEU A 903 -2.63 -33.54 -5.35
N THR A 904 -3.66 -33.59 -4.51
CA THR A 904 -4.63 -34.69 -4.46
C THR A 904 -6.03 -34.15 -4.22
N GLY A 905 -7.06 -34.97 -4.44
CA GLY A 905 -8.44 -34.53 -4.28
C GLY A 905 -9.39 -35.71 -4.16
N LEU A 906 -10.55 -35.45 -3.58
CA LEU A 906 -11.64 -36.41 -3.44
C LEU A 906 -12.83 -35.94 -4.28
N ARG A 907 -13.42 -36.80 -5.11
CA ARG A 907 -14.58 -36.49 -5.94
C ARG A 907 -15.88 -36.53 -5.14
N VAL A 908 -16.93 -35.89 -5.68
CA VAL A 908 -18.29 -35.90 -5.08
C VAL A 908 -18.94 -37.29 -5.12
N ASN A 909 -18.57 -38.14 -6.08
CA ASN A 909 -19.09 -39.50 -6.22
C ASN A 909 -18.31 -40.46 -5.32
N ILE A 910 -18.61 -40.40 -4.02
CA ILE A 910 -18.07 -41.26 -2.95
C ILE A 910 -18.90 -42.53 -2.82
#